data_AF-A0A0E3Q7G9-F1
#
_entry.id   AF-A0A0E3Q7G9-F1
#
_cell.length_a   1.000
_cell.length_b   1.000
_cell.length_c   1.000
_cell.angle_alpha   90.00
_cell.angle_beta   90.00
_cell.angle_gamma   90.00
#
_symmetry.space_group_name_H-M   'P 1'
#
loop_
_entity.id
_entity.type
_entity.pdbx_description
1 polymer ?
#
loop_
_entity_poly.entity_id
_entity_poly.type
_entity_poly.pdbx_seq_one_letter_code
_entity_poly.pdbx_strand_id
1 'polypeptide(L)'
;MWVNKFIILLVVTIFFMILIHSPASAREILVGNSSSGAAFPSIQEAVNDSSPGDIILVYPGIYNESVDIGIDNLNIHSASEKPEDTVIQTFNLAANNIVVSGFSIHENVSLRPFYSSGQGFIENCIVKNNLFLENSSGILLDNCYNSTFEKNIIIGTEAGIRGSECYNCIFSNNRFSNSSIHLSSGGSEINITIINNTFLNGQIGINYCSKNKIINNTIDGSGSGICIIDSHDNIIDNNSISNCLSGISAAFISGDNQITNNTLTSNTEGIIIAHYSSGNTIKNNTISNNDIGISLGDIALVIDNRIERNRKCGISLDLSPNDPTSTGTILIYNNFFNNTVNLFNNTEIDYLERGLDDAVWNTTKTPGKNIVGGPYLGGNYWAKPDGTGFSQNCNDWNGDGIGDLPYNINGTEYDYLPLVYRSKDKQPVFPVADFSVNVTGGYVPLSVLFTDLSQNATSRAWDFDNDGIVDSKDKTPVYVYPMSGTYAVNLTVSNANGTFSKLYPITAYDRPRYILKEAQITTNKYNQTMPAIYGDRIVYLDDRNGPRYHDIYMYNLSTSRETRITTNSSYHYNTGPEIYGDRIVWQEFRSTGSPDVLDKTDIHMYNLSTSKEIQITNSGKAFYPDIYGDRIVWTDTRNGNGDIYMYDLSTSKETRITTNESHQDNPAIYGDKIVWEDSRNGKGYDPTDIYMYDLSTSTETQITADDSDQYSPDIYGDKIVWKDSRNGSNIYMYDLSTSKESRITNIQGYPGYHAIYGDRIIWVDDRNRNGDIYMYNLSTNAETQITSNKSLQSSPAIYGDRIVWTDSRNDYTVNGLPHTNSDIYMCTVSGIEPSLKIPVADFFANVTSGDVPLKVLFTDNSTDAPMFWYWDFGDGIKSKHALNATHTFTKPGKYDVSLTVTNENGSNTRIIPQYITVT
;
A
#
# COMPACT_ATOMS: atom_id res chain seq x y z
N MET A 1 14.41 0.17 39.64
CA MET A 1 14.67 -0.16 41.07
C MET A 1 13.95 -1.45 41.51
N TRP A 2 13.89 -2.48 40.65
CA TRP A 2 13.15 -3.73 40.91
C TRP A 2 13.86 -5.00 40.33
N VAL A 3 15.18 -4.95 40.12
CA VAL A 3 15.95 -6.06 39.51
C VAL A 3 17.00 -6.66 40.48
N ASN A 4 17.32 -5.99 41.59
CA ASN A 4 18.36 -6.44 42.53
C ASN A 4 17.91 -7.47 43.59
N LYS A 5 16.66 -7.96 43.56
CA LYS A 5 16.18 -8.97 44.53
C LYS A 5 16.14 -10.41 43.98
N PHE A 6 16.26 -10.62 42.67
CA PHE A 6 16.23 -11.97 42.09
C PHE A 6 17.61 -12.65 42.04
N ILE A 7 18.69 -11.87 41.91
CA ILE A 7 20.07 -12.40 41.88
C ILE A 7 20.54 -12.81 43.28
N ILE A 8 20.09 -12.12 44.33
CA ILE A 8 20.42 -12.49 45.72
C ILE A 8 19.63 -13.74 46.16
N LEU A 9 18.47 -14.03 45.56
CA LEU A 9 17.70 -15.24 45.88
C LEU A 9 18.26 -16.50 45.19
N LEU A 10 18.88 -16.36 44.00
CA LEU A 10 19.50 -17.47 43.26
C LEU A 10 20.87 -17.90 43.84
N VAL A 11 21.66 -16.94 44.34
CA VAL A 11 22.95 -17.21 45.00
C VAL A 11 22.76 -17.86 46.38
N VAL A 12 21.60 -17.64 47.03
CA VAL A 12 21.26 -18.27 48.31
C VAL A 12 20.59 -19.65 48.13
N THR A 13 20.00 -19.95 46.97
CA THR A 13 19.38 -21.27 46.71
C THR A 13 20.37 -22.32 46.21
N ILE A 14 21.45 -21.95 45.53
CA ILE A 14 22.51 -22.91 45.15
C ILE A 14 23.37 -23.32 46.35
N PHE A 15 23.44 -22.49 47.41
CA PHE A 15 24.10 -22.86 48.67
C PHE A 15 23.24 -23.78 49.56
N PHE A 16 21.97 -24.05 49.21
CA PHE A 16 21.04 -24.83 50.04
C PHE A 16 20.48 -26.11 49.41
N MET A 17 20.94 -26.53 48.22
CA MET A 17 20.52 -27.79 47.57
C MET A 17 21.55 -28.95 47.67
N ILE A 18 22.48 -28.91 48.62
CA ILE A 18 23.30 -30.07 49.03
C ILE A 18 22.96 -30.47 50.47
N LEU A 19 21.67 -30.58 50.80
CA LEU A 19 21.24 -30.96 52.15
C LEU A 19 20.11 -31.98 52.13
N ILE A 20 20.26 -33.03 51.32
CA ILE A 20 19.60 -34.32 51.59
C ILE A 20 20.56 -35.46 51.25
N HIS A 21 21.62 -35.61 52.04
CA HIS A 21 22.10 -36.90 52.55
C HIS A 21 22.82 -36.62 53.87
N SER A 22 22.54 -37.45 54.86
CA SER A 22 22.99 -37.40 56.27
C SER A 22 24.47 -37.01 56.46
N PRO A 23 24.81 -36.18 57.46
CA PRO A 23 26.17 -35.67 57.64
C PRO A 23 27.06 -36.77 58.21
N ALA A 24 27.94 -37.34 57.39
CA ALA A 24 29.27 -37.58 57.88
C ALA A 24 29.88 -36.18 58.09
N SER A 25 30.32 -35.87 59.31
CA SER A 25 30.96 -34.59 59.61
C SER A 25 32.18 -34.43 58.71
N ALA A 26 32.13 -33.51 57.75
CA ALA A 26 33.30 -33.11 56.97
C ALA A 26 34.45 -32.77 57.93
N ARG A 27 35.57 -33.47 57.78
CA ARG A 27 36.76 -33.28 58.61
C ARG A 27 37.76 -32.40 57.88
N GLU A 28 38.36 -31.47 58.61
CA GLU A 28 39.55 -30.75 58.13
C GLU A 28 40.80 -31.57 58.45
N ILE A 29 41.61 -31.87 57.44
CA ILE A 29 42.83 -32.65 57.52
C ILE A 29 44.01 -31.73 57.22
N LEU A 30 44.91 -31.59 58.20
CA LEU A 30 46.08 -30.71 58.10
C LEU A 30 47.30 -31.48 57.57
N VAL A 31 47.92 -30.95 56.53
CA VAL A 31 49.15 -31.49 55.91
C VAL A 31 50.30 -30.50 56.07
N GLY A 32 51.48 -30.97 56.50
CA GLY A 32 52.60 -30.10 56.84
C GLY A 32 53.83 -30.85 57.35
N ASN A 33 54.98 -30.16 57.39
CA ASN A 33 56.22 -30.75 57.90
C ASN A 33 56.14 -31.08 59.42
N SER A 34 57.11 -31.82 59.95
CA SER A 34 57.12 -32.22 61.37
C SER A 34 57.14 -31.05 62.37
N SER A 35 57.50 -29.85 61.95
CA SER A 35 57.45 -28.62 62.76
C SER A 35 56.10 -27.88 62.70
N SER A 36 55.16 -28.29 61.86
CA SER A 36 53.88 -27.61 61.63
C SER A 36 52.72 -28.09 62.52
N GLY A 37 52.89 -29.21 63.24
CA GLY A 37 51.81 -29.82 64.02
C GLY A 37 50.72 -30.50 63.18
N ALA A 38 50.93 -30.64 61.87
CA ALA A 38 50.02 -31.32 60.95
C ALA A 38 49.91 -32.83 61.23
N ALA A 39 48.74 -33.40 60.90
CA ALA A 39 48.45 -34.82 61.12
C ALA A 39 49.16 -35.72 60.10
N PHE A 40 49.42 -35.21 58.90
CA PHE A 40 50.05 -35.95 57.81
C PHE A 40 51.26 -35.18 57.22
N PRO A 41 52.40 -35.86 56.97
CA PRO A 41 53.54 -35.26 56.28
C PRO A 41 53.41 -35.23 54.75
N SER A 42 52.47 -36.01 54.17
CA SER A 42 52.20 -36.13 52.73
C SER A 42 50.74 -35.81 52.42
N ILE A 43 50.50 -35.19 51.25
CA ILE A 43 49.16 -34.91 50.73
C ILE A 43 48.48 -36.22 50.30
N GLN A 44 49.19 -37.14 49.63
CA GLN A 44 48.63 -38.43 49.25
C GLN A 44 48.19 -39.27 50.46
N GLU A 45 48.96 -39.26 51.56
CA GLU A 45 48.56 -39.94 52.79
C GLU A 45 47.25 -39.36 53.36
N ALA A 46 47.10 -38.03 53.34
CA ALA A 46 45.86 -37.36 53.72
C ALA A 46 44.69 -37.71 52.80
N VAL A 47 44.91 -37.78 51.47
CA VAL A 47 43.91 -38.21 50.49
C VAL A 47 43.46 -39.66 50.77
N ASN A 48 44.40 -40.57 51.07
CA ASN A 48 44.09 -41.97 51.37
C ASN A 48 43.27 -42.15 52.66
N ASP A 49 43.41 -41.24 53.63
CA ASP A 49 42.64 -41.23 54.88
C ASP A 49 41.31 -40.45 54.77
N SER A 50 41.07 -39.76 53.66
CA SER A 50 39.91 -38.88 53.48
C SER A 50 38.61 -39.64 53.22
N SER A 51 37.48 -39.03 53.60
CA SER A 51 36.13 -39.43 53.21
C SER A 51 35.47 -38.34 52.35
N PRO A 52 34.44 -38.67 51.53
CA PRO A 52 33.71 -37.66 50.77
C PRO A 52 33.17 -36.53 51.67
N GLY A 53 33.50 -35.29 51.32
CA GLY A 53 33.19 -34.06 52.05
C GLY A 53 34.36 -33.47 52.85
N ASP A 54 35.45 -34.20 53.04
CA ASP A 54 36.61 -33.71 53.78
C ASP A 54 37.32 -32.54 53.07
N ILE A 55 38.05 -31.76 53.87
CA ILE A 55 38.87 -30.63 53.41
C ILE A 55 40.32 -30.90 53.81
N ILE A 56 41.23 -30.91 52.84
CA ILE A 56 42.67 -31.01 53.06
C ILE A 56 43.27 -29.60 52.97
N LEU A 57 43.83 -29.14 54.09
CA LEU A 57 44.52 -27.87 54.20
C LEU A 57 46.04 -28.08 54.27
N VAL A 58 46.76 -27.61 53.27
CA VAL A 58 48.20 -27.84 53.08
C VAL A 58 48.99 -26.59 53.49
N TYR A 59 49.84 -26.70 54.51
CA TYR A 59 50.70 -25.59 54.91
C TYR A 59 51.80 -25.30 53.86
N PRO A 60 52.39 -24.08 53.86
CA PRO A 60 53.51 -23.73 52.99
C PRO A 60 54.66 -24.75 53.03
N GLY A 61 55.20 -25.10 51.86
CA GLY A 61 56.23 -26.13 51.74
C GLY A 61 56.41 -26.65 50.32
N ILE A 62 57.38 -27.55 50.15
CA ILE A 62 57.66 -28.25 48.90
C ILE A 62 57.26 -29.72 49.07
N TYR A 63 56.32 -30.16 48.25
CA TYR A 63 55.74 -31.50 48.26
C TYR A 63 56.04 -32.19 46.93
N ASN A 64 57.13 -32.96 46.90
CA ASN A 64 57.55 -33.73 45.72
C ASN A 64 56.76 -35.04 45.61
N GLU A 65 55.45 -34.94 45.41
CA GLU A 65 54.55 -36.07 45.28
C GLU A 65 53.54 -35.87 44.15
N SER A 66 53.14 -36.98 43.53
CA SER A 66 52.02 -37.04 42.60
C SER A 66 50.77 -37.44 43.36
N VAL A 67 49.78 -36.56 43.40
CA VAL A 67 48.57 -36.77 44.21
C VAL A 67 47.45 -37.33 43.34
N ASP A 68 47.12 -38.60 43.53
CA ASP A 68 46.01 -39.31 42.89
C ASP A 68 44.75 -39.21 43.75
N ILE A 69 43.72 -38.56 43.21
CA ILE A 69 42.44 -38.32 43.88
C ILE A 69 41.37 -39.22 43.25
N GLY A 70 41.06 -40.32 43.94
CA GLY A 70 40.03 -41.29 43.55
C GLY A 70 38.75 -41.26 44.39
N ILE A 71 38.56 -40.25 45.23
CA ILE A 71 37.42 -40.11 46.14
C ILE A 71 36.63 -38.87 45.77
N ASP A 72 35.32 -39.00 45.58
CA ASP A 72 34.44 -37.88 45.24
C ASP A 72 34.34 -36.85 46.37
N ASN A 73 34.04 -35.60 46.01
CA ASN A 73 33.72 -34.50 46.93
C ASN A 73 34.87 -34.17 47.90
N LEU A 74 36.06 -33.89 47.36
CA LEU A 74 37.25 -33.56 48.15
C LEU A 74 37.77 -32.16 47.80
N ASN A 75 38.08 -31.39 48.84
CA ASN A 75 38.56 -30.02 48.73
C ASN A 75 40.01 -29.94 49.20
N ILE A 76 40.95 -29.63 48.31
CA ILE A 76 42.38 -29.53 48.62
C ILE A 76 42.86 -28.10 48.38
N HIS A 77 43.35 -27.45 49.43
CA HIS A 77 43.71 -26.03 49.39
C HIS A 77 45.03 -25.75 50.12
N SER A 78 45.87 -24.87 49.55
CA SER A 78 46.98 -24.29 50.31
C SER A 78 46.46 -23.33 51.38
N ALA A 79 46.98 -23.47 52.60
CA ALA A 79 46.67 -22.59 53.73
C ALA A 79 47.12 -21.13 53.52
N SER A 80 48.08 -20.89 52.62
CA SER A 80 48.59 -19.55 52.34
C SER A 80 47.71 -18.76 51.37
N GLU A 81 46.92 -19.46 50.55
CA GLU A 81 46.23 -18.95 49.36
C GLU A 81 47.15 -18.28 48.30
N LYS A 82 48.46 -18.30 48.52
CA LYS A 82 49.49 -17.77 47.63
C LYS A 82 50.19 -18.93 46.94
N PRO A 83 49.95 -19.17 45.64
CA PRO A 83 50.49 -20.33 44.92
C PRO A 83 51.99 -20.54 45.12
N GLU A 84 52.78 -19.47 45.17
CA GLU A 84 54.22 -19.49 45.35
C GLU A 84 54.70 -20.14 46.67
N ASP A 85 53.85 -20.19 47.71
CA ASP A 85 54.24 -20.66 49.04
C ASP A 85 54.08 -22.19 49.21
N THR A 86 53.30 -22.85 48.34
CA THR A 86 53.04 -24.30 48.39
C THR A 86 53.28 -24.94 47.04
N VAL A 87 54.43 -25.58 46.91
CA VAL A 87 54.90 -26.21 45.66
C VAL A 87 54.55 -27.70 45.65
N ILE A 88 53.98 -28.18 44.55
CA ILE A 88 53.62 -29.58 44.33
C ILE A 88 54.04 -30.06 42.93
N GLN A 89 54.30 -31.37 42.80
CA GLN A 89 54.62 -31.95 41.50
C GLN A 89 53.40 -32.00 40.58
N THR A 90 52.34 -32.71 40.95
CA THR A 90 51.16 -32.92 40.08
C THR A 90 49.90 -33.32 40.86
N PHE A 91 48.73 -33.04 40.29
CA PHE A 91 47.44 -33.55 40.76
C PHE A 91 46.75 -34.35 39.64
N ASN A 92 46.34 -35.58 39.95
CA ASN A 92 45.55 -36.45 39.07
C ASN A 92 44.15 -36.62 39.65
N LEU A 93 43.18 -35.94 39.05
CA LEU A 93 41.78 -35.95 39.43
C LEU A 93 41.06 -37.03 38.62
N ALA A 94 40.64 -38.08 39.30
CA ALA A 94 39.92 -39.21 38.71
C ALA A 94 38.58 -39.48 39.41
N ALA A 95 38.08 -38.48 40.13
CA ALA A 95 36.82 -38.47 40.86
C ALA A 95 36.07 -37.14 40.65
N ASN A 96 34.81 -37.08 41.04
CA ASN A 96 33.91 -35.95 40.81
C ASN A 96 33.91 -34.95 41.99
N ASN A 97 33.49 -33.72 41.73
CA ASN A 97 33.32 -32.68 42.74
C ASN A 97 34.63 -32.35 43.50
N ILE A 98 35.76 -32.30 42.79
CA ILE A 98 37.07 -32.04 43.39
C ILE A 98 37.44 -30.57 43.26
N VAL A 99 37.95 -29.97 44.33
CA VAL A 99 38.51 -28.61 44.27
C VAL A 99 40.00 -28.63 44.59
N VAL A 100 40.80 -28.01 43.73
CA VAL A 100 42.25 -27.80 43.92
C VAL A 100 42.57 -26.32 43.82
N SER A 101 43.16 -25.73 44.86
CA SER A 101 43.56 -24.32 44.80
C SER A 101 44.74 -23.88 45.64
N GLY A 102 45.45 -22.86 45.15
CA GLY A 102 46.50 -22.16 45.89
C GLY A 102 47.87 -22.82 45.78
N PHE A 103 48.13 -23.60 44.74
CA PHE A 103 49.38 -24.34 44.59
C PHE A 103 50.23 -23.83 43.42
N SER A 104 51.55 -23.89 43.57
CA SER A 104 52.51 -23.85 42.47
C SER A 104 52.77 -25.27 41.98
N ILE A 105 52.40 -25.56 40.74
CA ILE A 105 52.36 -26.91 40.16
C ILE A 105 53.46 -27.05 39.11
N HIS A 106 54.37 -28.00 39.31
CA HIS A 106 55.53 -28.19 38.44
C HIS A 106 55.22 -28.96 37.15
N GLU A 107 54.42 -30.04 37.20
CA GLU A 107 54.09 -30.83 36.02
C GLU A 107 52.73 -30.46 35.45
N ASN A 108 51.63 -30.88 36.08
CA ASN A 108 50.29 -30.65 35.55
C ASN A 108 49.18 -30.82 36.58
N VAL A 109 47.98 -30.41 36.19
CA VAL A 109 46.73 -30.93 36.76
C VAL A 109 46.04 -31.72 35.66
N SER A 110 45.77 -33.00 35.90
CA SER A 110 45.10 -33.88 34.94
C SER A 110 43.72 -34.27 35.46
N LEU A 111 42.68 -34.03 34.67
CA LEU A 111 41.34 -34.56 34.90
C LEU A 111 41.11 -35.70 33.92
N ARG A 112 41.17 -36.95 34.40
CA ARG A 112 41.05 -38.15 33.58
C ARG A 112 40.37 -39.28 34.37
N PRO A 113 39.35 -39.94 33.80
CA PRO A 113 38.72 -41.10 34.45
C PRO A 113 39.68 -42.29 34.53
N PHE A 114 39.61 -43.08 35.61
CA PHE A 114 40.28 -44.38 35.66
C PHE A 114 39.61 -45.34 34.66
N TYR A 115 40.38 -45.89 33.72
CA TYR A 115 39.91 -46.88 32.74
C TYR A 115 39.52 -48.21 33.42
N SER A 116 38.34 -48.29 34.04
CA SER A 116 37.83 -49.57 34.56
C SER A 116 36.34 -49.83 34.29
N SER A 117 35.57 -48.89 33.74
CA SER A 117 34.27 -49.19 33.11
C SER A 117 33.82 -48.03 32.22
N GLY A 118 33.47 -48.32 30.96
CA GLY A 118 33.28 -47.37 29.85
C GLY A 118 32.62 -46.00 30.12
N GLN A 119 33.02 -45.01 29.30
CA GLN A 119 32.44 -43.66 29.16
C GLN A 119 32.00 -42.99 30.49
N GLY A 120 32.95 -42.74 31.39
CA GLY A 120 32.72 -41.87 32.55
C GLY A 120 33.29 -40.47 32.30
N PHE A 121 32.49 -39.42 32.55
CA PHE A 121 32.98 -38.04 32.64
C PHE A 121 33.55 -37.75 34.04
N ILE A 122 34.55 -36.87 34.12
CA ILE A 122 34.95 -36.21 35.37
C ILE A 122 34.16 -34.92 35.50
N GLU A 123 33.30 -34.84 36.51
CA GLU A 123 32.31 -33.79 36.65
C GLU A 123 32.57 -32.85 37.82
N ASN A 124 32.12 -31.60 37.66
CA ASN A 124 31.98 -30.61 38.74
C ASN A 124 33.29 -30.28 39.48
N CYS A 125 34.43 -30.40 38.80
CA CYS A 125 35.72 -30.08 39.40
C CYS A 125 36.05 -28.60 39.27
N ILE A 126 36.81 -28.07 40.23
CA ILE A 126 37.25 -26.67 40.24
C ILE A 126 38.76 -26.61 40.45
N VAL A 127 39.48 -26.10 39.46
CA VAL A 127 40.92 -25.83 39.55
C VAL A 127 41.11 -24.32 39.53
N LYS A 128 41.48 -23.74 40.68
CA LYS A 128 41.50 -22.29 40.81
C LYS A 128 42.72 -21.73 41.52
N ASN A 129 43.13 -20.53 41.15
CA ASN A 129 44.20 -19.79 41.84
C ASN A 129 45.47 -20.66 41.98
N ASN A 130 45.92 -21.29 40.89
CA ASN A 130 47.16 -22.06 40.86
C ASN A 130 48.17 -21.39 39.92
N LEU A 131 49.46 -21.66 40.15
CA LEU A 131 50.58 -21.17 39.34
C LEU A 131 51.24 -22.35 38.63
N PHE A 132 51.33 -22.28 37.31
CA PHE A 132 52.02 -23.26 36.46
C PHE A 132 53.23 -22.58 35.82
N LEU A 133 54.42 -23.12 36.08
CA LEU A 133 55.71 -22.57 35.62
C LEU A 133 56.20 -23.24 34.32
N GLU A 134 57.33 -22.75 33.79
CA GLU A 134 57.93 -23.23 32.54
C GLU A 134 58.18 -24.75 32.56
N ASN A 135 57.93 -25.42 31.43
CA ASN A 135 57.99 -26.89 31.24
C ASN A 135 56.85 -27.70 31.88
N SER A 136 55.90 -27.06 32.57
CA SER A 136 54.66 -27.74 32.95
C SER A 136 53.83 -28.08 31.70
N SER A 137 53.05 -29.17 31.76
CA SER A 137 52.03 -29.47 30.75
C SER A 137 50.71 -28.73 31.02
N GLY A 138 50.68 -27.89 32.06
CA GLY A 138 49.54 -27.07 32.44
C GLY A 138 48.35 -27.89 32.91
N ILE A 139 47.17 -27.62 32.36
CA ILE A 139 45.93 -28.32 32.71
C ILE A 139 45.52 -29.23 31.56
N LEU A 140 45.41 -30.53 31.84
CA LEU A 140 45.07 -31.56 30.87
C LEU A 140 43.67 -32.10 31.18
N LEU A 141 42.75 -31.95 30.23
CA LEU A 141 41.37 -32.35 30.37
C LEU A 141 41.03 -33.45 29.37
N ASP A 142 40.43 -34.53 29.86
CA ASP A 142 39.91 -35.60 29.02
C ASP A 142 38.57 -36.07 29.58
N ASN A 143 37.50 -36.02 28.77
CA ASN A 143 36.14 -36.35 29.21
C ASN A 143 35.73 -35.55 30.46
N CYS A 144 35.90 -34.23 30.40
CA CYS A 144 35.59 -33.33 31.51
C CYS A 144 34.21 -32.69 31.32
N TYR A 145 33.37 -32.68 32.35
CA TYR A 145 32.02 -32.13 32.30
C TYR A 145 31.82 -31.10 33.41
N ASN A 146 31.11 -30.00 33.11
CA ASN A 146 30.63 -29.01 34.10
C ASN A 146 31.69 -28.53 35.11
N SER A 147 32.93 -28.37 34.66
CA SER A 147 34.07 -28.02 35.52
C SER A 147 34.56 -26.60 35.28
N THR A 148 35.17 -25.99 36.30
CA THR A 148 35.60 -24.59 36.29
C THR A 148 37.11 -24.45 36.50
N PHE A 149 37.74 -23.67 35.64
CA PHE A 149 39.16 -23.35 35.67
C PHE A 149 39.30 -21.84 35.80
N GLU A 150 39.60 -21.34 36.99
CA GLU A 150 39.57 -19.90 37.24
C GLU A 150 40.81 -19.32 37.92
N LYS A 151 41.20 -18.09 37.52
CA LYS A 151 42.28 -17.32 38.18
C LYS A 151 43.64 -18.03 38.21
N ASN A 152 43.87 -19.01 37.34
CA ASN A 152 45.16 -19.68 37.24
C ASN A 152 46.14 -18.80 36.45
N ILE A 153 47.42 -18.87 36.81
CA ILE A 153 48.52 -18.22 36.11
C ILE A 153 49.34 -19.31 35.44
N ILE A 154 49.46 -19.28 34.12
CA ILE A 154 50.08 -20.34 33.32
C ILE A 154 51.17 -19.74 32.43
N ILE A 155 52.42 -20.19 32.61
CA ILE A 155 53.61 -19.59 32.01
C ILE A 155 54.45 -20.65 31.29
N GLY A 156 54.79 -20.40 30.01
CA GLY A 156 55.83 -21.15 29.30
C GLY A 156 55.46 -22.60 28.95
N THR A 157 54.19 -22.85 28.66
CA THR A 157 53.63 -24.15 28.27
C THR A 157 53.04 -24.04 26.86
N GLU A 158 53.34 -24.98 25.95
CA GLU A 158 52.88 -24.85 24.55
C GLU A 158 51.34 -24.79 24.42
N ALA A 159 50.62 -25.55 25.25
CA ALA A 159 49.16 -25.64 25.16
C ALA A 159 48.40 -25.05 26.35
N GLY A 160 49.05 -24.68 27.47
CA GLY A 160 48.43 -24.11 28.68
C GLY A 160 47.31 -24.93 29.30
N ILE A 161 46.14 -24.86 28.69
CA ILE A 161 45.03 -25.79 28.93
C ILE A 161 44.77 -26.56 27.64
N ARG A 162 44.90 -27.89 27.69
CA ARG A 162 44.56 -28.78 26.59
C ARG A 162 43.40 -29.67 26.99
N GLY A 163 42.34 -29.66 26.19
CA GLY A 163 41.15 -30.46 26.47
C GLY A 163 40.68 -31.29 25.27
N SER A 164 40.39 -32.57 25.54
CA SER A 164 39.60 -33.45 24.68
C SER A 164 38.24 -33.76 25.31
N GLU A 165 37.16 -33.77 24.52
CA GLU A 165 35.83 -34.19 24.99
C GLU A 165 35.37 -33.42 26.26
N CYS A 166 35.48 -32.08 26.22
CA CYS A 166 35.23 -31.20 27.38
C CYS A 166 33.92 -30.44 27.23
N TYR A 167 32.93 -30.73 28.06
CA TYR A 167 31.56 -30.24 27.91
C TYR A 167 31.14 -29.34 29.07
N ASN A 168 30.45 -28.24 28.78
CA ASN A 168 29.90 -27.31 29.76
C ASN A 168 30.94 -26.74 30.75
N CYS A 169 32.21 -26.66 30.33
CA CYS A 169 33.30 -26.16 31.16
C CYS A 169 33.47 -24.65 31.06
N ILE A 170 33.93 -24.02 32.15
CA ILE A 170 34.16 -22.58 32.25
C ILE A 170 35.64 -22.31 32.50
N PHE A 171 36.25 -21.52 31.63
CA PHE A 171 37.62 -21.01 31.75
C PHE A 171 37.56 -19.51 32.01
N SER A 172 37.79 -19.05 33.24
CA SER A 172 37.59 -17.65 33.58
C SER A 172 38.73 -16.96 34.32
N ASN A 173 39.01 -15.71 33.97
CA ASN A 173 39.98 -14.87 34.68
C ASN A 173 41.40 -15.47 34.79
N ASN A 174 41.79 -16.38 33.91
CA ASN A 174 43.13 -16.96 33.89
C ASN A 174 44.09 -16.03 33.14
N ARG A 175 45.38 -16.11 33.48
CA ARG A 175 46.45 -15.36 32.84
C ARG A 175 47.46 -16.32 32.22
N PHE A 176 47.67 -16.16 30.92
CA PHE A 176 48.59 -16.95 30.12
C PHE A 176 49.78 -16.11 29.66
N SER A 177 50.97 -16.68 29.67
CA SER A 177 52.18 -16.05 29.11
C SER A 177 53.00 -17.09 28.36
N ASN A 178 53.14 -16.91 27.05
CA ASN A 178 53.65 -17.92 26.12
C ASN A 178 52.90 -19.26 26.29
N SER A 179 51.56 -19.19 26.38
CA SER A 179 50.68 -20.34 26.65
C SER A 179 49.28 -20.08 26.13
N SER A 180 48.55 -21.15 25.87
CA SER A 180 47.30 -21.09 25.10
C SER A 180 46.17 -21.86 25.78
N ILE A 181 44.98 -21.81 25.20
CA ILE A 181 43.91 -22.78 25.45
C ILE A 181 43.63 -23.48 24.13
N HIS A 182 43.79 -24.80 24.06
CA HIS A 182 43.43 -25.62 22.90
C HIS A 182 42.40 -26.66 23.30
N LEU A 183 41.19 -26.56 22.77
CA LEU A 183 40.08 -27.47 23.06
C LEU A 183 39.60 -28.13 21.77
N SER A 184 39.46 -29.45 21.81
CA SER A 184 38.93 -30.24 20.70
C SER A 184 37.95 -31.30 21.20
N SER A 185 36.80 -31.45 20.55
CA SER A 185 35.85 -32.52 20.89
C SER A 185 35.08 -32.92 19.66
N GLY A 186 34.75 -34.20 19.48
CA GLY A 186 34.09 -34.70 18.26
C GLY A 186 32.57 -34.50 18.21
N GLY A 187 31.99 -33.68 19.10
CA GLY A 187 30.56 -33.57 19.34
C GLY A 187 29.94 -32.23 18.90
N SER A 188 28.65 -32.23 18.58
CA SER A 188 27.91 -31.06 18.09
C SER A 188 27.44 -30.07 19.18
N GLU A 189 27.51 -30.43 20.46
CA GLU A 189 27.03 -29.59 21.57
C GLU A 189 27.97 -29.63 22.77
N ILE A 190 28.87 -28.65 22.83
CA ILE A 190 29.96 -28.66 23.81
C ILE A 190 29.79 -27.54 24.87
N ASN A 191 29.27 -26.37 24.47
CA ASN A 191 28.91 -25.27 25.39
C ASN A 191 30.04 -24.83 26.34
N ILE A 192 31.28 -24.74 25.86
CA ILE A 192 32.39 -24.16 26.63
C ILE A 192 32.23 -22.65 26.75
N THR A 193 32.58 -22.09 27.91
CA THR A 193 32.69 -20.64 28.11
C THR A 193 34.12 -20.25 28.47
N ILE A 194 34.77 -19.44 27.63
CA ILE A 194 36.09 -18.83 27.87
C ILE A 194 35.88 -17.33 28.09
N ILE A 195 36.04 -16.85 29.33
CA ILE A 195 35.67 -15.48 29.71
C ILE A 195 36.70 -14.73 30.55
N ASN A 196 36.96 -13.45 30.22
CA ASN A 196 37.86 -12.56 30.98
C ASN A 196 39.30 -13.09 31.13
N ASN A 197 39.80 -13.92 30.22
CA ASN A 197 41.18 -14.41 30.28
C ASN A 197 42.14 -13.42 29.57
N THR A 198 43.39 -13.40 30.01
CA THR A 198 44.45 -12.59 29.40
C THR A 198 45.55 -13.48 28.84
N PHE A 199 45.91 -13.31 27.57
CA PHE A 199 46.95 -14.05 26.87
C PHE A 199 48.02 -13.09 26.38
N LEU A 200 49.25 -13.28 26.86
CA LEU A 200 50.45 -12.64 26.32
C LEU A 200 51.23 -13.69 25.53
N ASN A 201 51.40 -13.50 24.23
CA ASN A 201 51.97 -14.46 23.29
C ASN A 201 51.30 -15.84 23.35
N GLY A 202 49.97 -15.84 23.43
CA GLY A 202 49.15 -17.03 23.62
C GLY A 202 47.88 -16.96 22.78
N GLN A 203 47.21 -18.08 22.57
CA GLN A 203 46.03 -18.13 21.70
C GLN A 203 44.87 -18.93 22.27
N ILE A 204 43.69 -18.74 21.68
CA ILE A 204 42.52 -19.59 21.89
C ILE A 204 42.27 -20.40 20.62
N GLY A 205 42.41 -21.72 20.71
CA GLY A 205 42.12 -22.66 19.63
C GLY A 205 40.93 -23.55 19.99
N ILE A 206 39.90 -23.54 19.14
CA ILE A 206 38.68 -24.31 19.28
C ILE A 206 38.50 -25.14 18.01
N ASN A 207 38.62 -26.46 18.11
CA ASN A 207 38.66 -27.34 16.95
C ASN A 207 37.56 -28.40 17.04
N TYR A 208 36.73 -28.54 16.01
CA TYR A 208 35.60 -29.47 15.97
C TYR A 208 34.53 -29.18 17.03
N CYS A 209 34.47 -27.94 17.54
CA CYS A 209 33.68 -27.60 18.70
C CYS A 209 32.65 -26.51 18.40
N SER A 210 31.37 -26.84 18.55
CA SER A 210 30.28 -25.89 18.28
C SER A 210 29.61 -25.34 19.55
N LYS A 211 28.90 -24.22 19.41
CA LYS A 211 28.08 -23.55 20.45
C LYS A 211 28.86 -23.01 21.65
N ASN A 212 30.11 -22.62 21.46
CA ASN A 212 30.96 -22.08 22.54
C ASN A 212 30.84 -20.56 22.67
N LYS A 213 31.25 -20.04 23.83
CA LYS A 213 31.25 -18.60 24.15
C LYS A 213 32.66 -18.15 24.49
N ILE A 214 33.21 -17.25 23.69
CA ILE A 214 34.53 -16.65 23.90
C ILE A 214 34.33 -15.15 24.11
N ILE A 215 34.37 -14.72 25.37
CA ILE A 215 33.85 -13.40 25.77
C ILE A 215 34.88 -12.60 26.58
N ASN A 216 35.06 -11.31 26.31
CA ASN A 216 35.88 -10.41 27.14
C ASN A 216 37.35 -10.83 27.33
N ASN A 217 37.92 -11.63 26.42
CA ASN A 217 39.31 -12.04 26.54
C ASN A 217 40.24 -10.97 25.94
N THR A 218 41.44 -10.84 26.49
CA THR A 218 42.50 -9.98 25.96
C THR A 218 43.63 -10.85 25.43
N ILE A 219 44.02 -10.67 24.18
CA ILE A 219 45.07 -11.45 23.51
C ILE A 219 46.06 -10.48 22.86
N ASP A 220 47.35 -10.64 23.15
CA ASP A 220 48.40 -9.78 22.60
C ASP A 220 49.61 -10.62 22.17
N GLY A 221 50.10 -10.41 20.94
CA GLY A 221 51.39 -10.93 20.47
C GLY A 221 51.43 -12.42 20.08
N SER A 222 50.33 -13.00 19.56
CA SER A 222 50.26 -14.42 19.24
C SER A 222 50.42 -14.74 17.74
N GLY A 223 50.50 -16.04 17.40
CA GLY A 223 50.32 -16.50 16.03
C GLY A 223 48.89 -16.23 15.57
N SER A 224 47.96 -17.11 15.92
CA SER A 224 46.52 -16.84 15.77
C SER A 224 45.98 -16.28 17.08
N GLY A 225 45.09 -15.28 17.07
CA GLY A 225 44.46 -14.76 18.27
C GLY A 225 43.40 -15.75 18.78
N ILE A 226 42.25 -15.76 18.10
CA ILE A 226 41.21 -16.78 18.23
C ILE A 226 41.11 -17.55 16.92
N CYS A 227 41.32 -18.85 16.97
CA CYS A 227 41.18 -19.75 15.83
C CYS A 227 40.05 -20.74 16.11
N ILE A 228 39.03 -20.74 15.25
CA ILE A 228 37.97 -21.74 15.25
C ILE A 228 38.07 -22.57 13.96
N ILE A 229 38.07 -23.89 14.10
CA ILE A 229 38.29 -24.85 13.02
C ILE A 229 37.15 -25.87 13.05
N ASP A 230 36.48 -26.09 11.91
CA ASP A 230 35.33 -27.01 11.79
C ASP A 230 34.32 -26.85 12.94
N SER A 231 34.00 -25.59 13.25
CA SER A 231 33.33 -25.19 14.48
C SER A 231 32.21 -24.20 14.16
N HIS A 232 31.01 -24.50 14.65
CA HIS A 232 29.78 -23.82 14.25
C HIS A 232 29.07 -23.16 15.44
N ASP A 233 28.17 -22.21 15.18
CA ASP A 233 27.30 -21.59 16.20
C ASP A 233 28.05 -20.96 17.40
N ASN A 234 29.32 -20.57 17.25
CA ASN A 234 30.10 -19.99 18.34
C ASN A 234 29.80 -18.49 18.49
N ILE A 235 29.85 -17.99 19.73
CA ILE A 235 29.72 -16.58 20.06
C ILE A 235 31.10 -16.06 20.49
N ILE A 236 31.67 -15.16 19.69
CA ILE A 236 32.94 -14.49 19.95
C ILE A 236 32.64 -13.02 20.19
N ASP A 237 32.56 -12.61 21.46
CA ASP A 237 32.01 -11.32 21.86
C ASP A 237 32.97 -10.47 22.73
N ASN A 238 33.13 -9.20 22.38
CA ASN A 238 33.83 -8.21 23.21
C ASN A 238 35.28 -8.59 23.59
N ASN A 239 36.00 -9.30 22.72
CA ASN A 239 37.41 -9.61 22.92
C ASN A 239 38.31 -8.49 22.38
N SER A 240 39.47 -8.29 22.99
CA SER A 240 40.51 -7.34 22.55
C SER A 240 41.72 -8.12 22.05
N ILE A 241 42.03 -8.03 20.76
CA ILE A 241 43.06 -8.85 20.11
C ILE A 241 44.04 -7.96 19.35
N SER A 242 45.31 -8.03 19.72
CA SER A 242 46.36 -7.19 19.13
C SER A 242 47.65 -7.92 18.78
N ASN A 243 48.37 -7.37 17.80
CA ASN A 243 49.71 -7.82 17.42
C ASN A 243 49.79 -9.32 17.04
N CYS A 244 48.71 -9.88 16.50
CA CYS A 244 48.63 -11.27 16.06
C CYS A 244 48.79 -11.40 14.54
N LEU A 245 49.15 -12.59 14.03
CA LEU A 245 49.10 -12.86 12.58
C LEU A 245 47.64 -12.81 12.09
N SER A 246 46.74 -13.49 12.79
CA SER A 246 45.29 -13.39 12.58
C SER A 246 44.61 -13.01 13.88
N GLY A 247 43.69 -12.05 13.85
CA GLY A 247 42.92 -11.66 15.02
C GLY A 247 41.90 -12.73 15.38
N ILE A 248 40.88 -12.90 14.53
CA ILE A 248 39.89 -13.99 14.61
C ILE A 248 39.88 -14.71 13.27
N SER A 249 39.96 -16.04 13.30
CA SER A 249 39.93 -16.88 12.10
C SER A 249 38.89 -17.98 12.23
N ALA A 250 37.91 -17.99 11.32
CA ALA A 250 36.99 -19.09 11.10
C ALA A 250 37.45 -19.92 9.88
N ALA A 251 37.95 -21.13 10.13
CA ALA A 251 38.62 -21.95 9.14
C ALA A 251 38.00 -23.34 8.99
N PHE A 252 38.27 -24.01 7.87
CA PHE A 252 37.86 -25.40 7.58
C PHE A 252 36.39 -25.67 7.90
N ILE A 253 35.47 -25.05 7.17
CA ILE A 253 34.02 -25.29 7.32
C ILE A 253 33.52 -24.83 8.69
N SER A 254 33.81 -23.59 9.08
CA SER A 254 33.32 -23.01 10.35
C SER A 254 32.17 -22.04 10.11
N GLY A 255 30.95 -22.56 9.96
CA GLY A 255 29.77 -21.76 9.64
C GLY A 255 29.01 -21.18 10.84
N ASP A 256 28.10 -20.24 10.57
CA ASP A 256 27.11 -19.74 11.53
C ASP A 256 27.64 -19.14 12.85
N ASN A 257 28.90 -18.68 12.90
CA ASN A 257 29.45 -18.05 14.10
C ASN A 257 29.07 -16.56 14.18
N GLN A 258 28.90 -16.08 15.41
CA GLN A 258 28.61 -14.69 15.74
C GLN A 258 29.88 -14.01 16.27
N ILE A 259 30.47 -13.13 15.46
CA ILE A 259 31.67 -12.37 15.80
C ILE A 259 31.24 -10.94 16.09
N THR A 260 31.07 -10.59 17.38
CA THR A 260 30.45 -9.34 17.79
C THR A 260 31.28 -8.49 18.76
N ASN A 261 31.20 -7.16 18.66
CA ASN A 261 31.76 -6.23 19.64
C ASN A 261 33.29 -6.34 19.89
N ASN A 262 34.05 -7.06 19.06
CA ASN A 262 35.47 -7.28 19.27
C ASN A 262 36.29 -6.06 18.82
N THR A 263 37.43 -5.84 19.48
CA THR A 263 38.43 -4.84 19.10
C THR A 263 39.67 -5.56 18.57
N LEU A 264 39.97 -5.35 17.29
CA LEU A 264 41.07 -6.04 16.58
C LEU A 264 42.03 -4.99 16.02
N THR A 265 43.24 -4.91 16.57
CA THR A 265 44.22 -3.87 16.20
C THR A 265 45.62 -4.38 15.95
N SER A 266 46.31 -3.82 14.96
CA SER A 266 47.72 -4.11 14.69
C SER A 266 48.02 -5.59 14.41
N ASN A 267 47.02 -6.34 13.93
CA ASN A 267 47.19 -7.69 13.43
C ASN A 267 47.56 -7.66 11.94
N THR A 268 48.11 -8.75 11.40
CA THR A 268 48.24 -8.83 9.93
C THR A 268 46.84 -8.88 9.31
N GLU A 269 45.96 -9.77 9.78
CA GLU A 269 44.56 -9.78 9.38
C GLU A 269 43.66 -9.65 10.60
N GLY A 270 42.66 -8.77 10.55
CA GLY A 270 41.70 -8.60 11.64
C GLY A 270 40.80 -9.82 11.77
N ILE A 271 39.87 -9.99 10.84
CA ILE A 271 38.94 -11.14 10.82
C ILE A 271 39.12 -11.89 9.49
N ILE A 272 39.21 -13.21 9.57
CA ILE A 272 39.30 -14.11 8.42
C ILE A 272 38.11 -15.08 8.45
N ILE A 273 37.33 -15.09 7.37
CA ILE A 273 36.37 -16.15 7.06
C ILE A 273 36.93 -16.94 5.89
N ALA A 274 37.38 -18.16 6.13
CA ALA A 274 37.94 -19.01 5.09
C ALA A 274 36.84 -19.56 4.13
N HIS A 275 37.26 -20.14 3.02
CA HIS A 275 36.36 -20.88 2.12
C HIS A 275 35.56 -21.96 2.87
N TYR A 276 34.35 -22.24 2.39
CA TYR A 276 33.40 -23.24 2.91
C TYR A 276 32.85 -22.93 4.31
N SER A 277 33.06 -21.72 4.84
CA SER A 277 32.64 -21.27 6.16
C SER A 277 31.50 -20.26 6.07
N SER A 278 30.40 -20.64 5.42
CA SER A 278 29.24 -19.76 5.18
C SER A 278 28.39 -19.50 6.44
N GLY A 279 27.60 -18.43 6.44
CA GLY A 279 26.61 -18.12 7.51
C GLY A 279 27.15 -17.29 8.68
N ASN A 280 28.43 -16.93 8.67
CA ASN A 280 29.03 -16.13 9.74
C ASN A 280 28.47 -14.69 9.79
N THR A 281 28.21 -14.18 11.00
CA THR A 281 27.78 -12.81 11.24
C THR A 281 28.91 -12.01 11.91
N ILE A 282 29.39 -10.97 11.24
CA ILE A 282 30.41 -10.04 11.75
C ILE A 282 29.71 -8.72 12.08
N LYS A 283 29.57 -8.41 13.38
CA LYS A 283 28.77 -7.26 13.80
C LYS A 283 29.39 -6.38 14.88
N ASN A 284 29.33 -5.06 14.71
CA ASN A 284 29.73 -4.08 15.72
C ASN A 284 31.20 -4.21 16.21
N ASN A 285 32.09 -4.75 15.38
CA ASN A 285 33.51 -4.86 15.70
C ASN A 285 34.25 -3.57 15.36
N THR A 286 35.29 -3.25 16.14
CA THR A 286 36.24 -2.17 15.85
C THR A 286 37.54 -2.78 15.33
N ILE A 287 37.81 -2.59 14.03
CA ILE A 287 38.89 -3.25 13.31
C ILE A 287 39.81 -2.17 12.74
N SER A 288 40.99 -1.98 13.34
CA SER A 288 41.83 -0.85 12.99
C SER A 288 43.33 -1.13 12.97
N ASN A 289 44.07 -0.41 12.13
CA ASN A 289 45.54 -0.51 12.06
C ASN A 289 46.07 -1.93 11.77
N ASN A 290 45.26 -2.82 11.19
CA ASN A 290 45.72 -4.13 10.72
C ASN A 290 46.31 -4.00 9.29
N ASP A 291 46.89 -5.04 8.71
CA ASP A 291 47.18 -5.00 7.27
C ASP A 291 45.88 -5.10 6.46
N ILE A 292 45.07 -6.11 6.72
CA ILE A 292 43.73 -6.32 6.15
C ILE A 292 42.72 -6.26 7.29
N GLY A 293 41.65 -5.50 7.13
CA GLY A 293 40.59 -5.43 8.15
C GLY A 293 39.79 -6.73 8.24
N ILE A 294 39.04 -7.04 7.19
CA ILE A 294 38.25 -8.28 7.06
C ILE A 294 38.63 -8.98 5.76
N SER A 295 38.89 -10.28 5.82
CA SER A 295 39.09 -11.16 4.66
C SER A 295 37.92 -12.14 4.57
N LEU A 296 37.15 -12.08 3.48
CA LEU A 296 35.99 -12.95 3.26
C LEU A 296 36.23 -13.90 2.09
N GLY A 297 36.26 -15.20 2.39
CA GLY A 297 36.26 -16.28 1.40
C GLY A 297 34.88 -16.90 1.15
N ASP A 298 33.86 -16.55 1.92
CA ASP A 298 32.54 -17.18 1.84
C ASP A 298 31.40 -16.21 2.26
N ILE A 299 30.16 -16.66 2.13
CA ILE A 299 28.92 -15.96 2.46
C ILE A 299 28.92 -15.57 3.94
N ALA A 300 28.83 -14.26 4.19
CA ALA A 300 28.77 -13.68 5.52
C ALA A 300 27.85 -12.46 5.57
N LEU A 301 27.34 -12.15 6.76
CA LEU A 301 26.65 -10.90 7.07
C LEU A 301 27.62 -9.96 7.80
N VAL A 302 27.95 -8.82 7.19
CA VAL A 302 28.86 -7.83 7.76
C VAL A 302 28.10 -6.53 8.02
N ILE A 303 27.85 -6.20 9.29
CA ILE A 303 27.01 -5.05 9.67
C ILE A 303 27.53 -4.30 10.90
N ASP A 304 27.30 -3.00 10.97
CA ASP A 304 27.64 -2.15 12.13
C ASP A 304 29.15 -2.09 12.48
N ASN A 305 30.05 -2.58 11.62
CA ASN A 305 31.48 -2.62 11.96
C ASN A 305 32.18 -1.30 11.65
N ARG A 306 33.17 -0.93 12.46
CA ARG A 306 34.05 0.21 12.22
C ARG A 306 35.43 -0.27 11.77
N ILE A 307 35.73 -0.09 10.49
CA ILE A 307 36.88 -0.69 9.81
C ILE A 307 37.75 0.44 9.26
N GLU A 308 38.87 0.74 9.91
CA GLU A 308 39.64 1.94 9.57
C GLU A 308 41.16 1.81 9.70
N ARG A 309 41.89 2.63 8.92
CA ARG A 309 43.36 2.72 8.98
C ARG A 309 44.08 1.39 8.77
N ASN A 310 43.44 0.41 8.13
CA ASN A 310 44.09 -0.83 7.75
C ASN A 310 45.00 -0.58 6.53
N ARG A 311 46.21 -1.12 6.57
CA ARG A 311 47.32 -0.71 5.70
C ARG A 311 47.11 -1.07 4.23
N LYS A 312 46.60 -2.26 3.95
CA LYS A 312 46.35 -2.77 2.58
C LYS A 312 44.92 -2.48 2.16
N CYS A 313 43.93 -2.92 2.93
CA CYS A 313 42.52 -2.64 2.65
C CYS A 313 41.62 -2.78 3.89
N GLY A 314 40.43 -2.20 3.81
CA GLY A 314 39.38 -2.39 4.82
C GLY A 314 38.76 -3.79 4.76
N ILE A 315 38.30 -4.19 3.58
CA ILE A 315 37.75 -5.51 3.30
C ILE A 315 38.38 -6.09 2.03
N SER A 316 38.69 -7.38 2.07
CA SER A 316 39.17 -8.19 0.95
C SER A 316 38.17 -9.29 0.66
N LEU A 317 37.84 -9.49 -0.62
CA LEU A 317 36.99 -10.59 -1.08
C LEU A 317 37.86 -11.58 -1.86
N ASP A 318 37.87 -12.84 -1.44
CA ASP A 318 38.65 -13.94 -2.05
C ASP A 318 37.75 -15.18 -2.17
N LEU A 319 36.73 -15.10 -3.02
CA LEU A 319 35.68 -16.12 -3.12
C LEU A 319 36.10 -17.31 -3.98
N SER A 320 35.86 -18.54 -3.52
CA SER A 320 36.15 -19.75 -4.30
C SER A 320 35.02 -20.02 -5.32
N PRO A 321 35.32 -20.16 -6.64
CA PRO A 321 34.31 -20.45 -7.65
C PRO A 321 33.75 -21.88 -7.58
N ASN A 322 34.41 -22.78 -6.83
CA ASN A 322 34.16 -24.22 -6.86
C ASN A 322 33.42 -24.75 -5.62
N ASP A 323 32.71 -23.90 -4.87
CA ASP A 323 31.83 -24.38 -3.80
C ASP A 323 30.38 -24.55 -4.28
N PRO A 324 29.95 -25.79 -4.60
CA PRO A 324 28.57 -26.08 -5.00
C PRO A 324 27.58 -25.99 -3.82
N THR A 325 28.04 -25.86 -2.58
CA THR A 325 27.19 -25.76 -1.38
C THR A 325 26.84 -24.33 -1.00
N SER A 326 27.59 -23.35 -1.51
CA SER A 326 27.38 -21.92 -1.31
C SER A 326 26.14 -21.42 -2.08
N THR A 327 24.97 -21.53 -1.45
CA THR A 327 23.71 -20.92 -1.90
C THR A 327 23.37 -19.74 -0.98
N GLY A 328 23.64 -18.52 -1.44
CA GLY A 328 23.39 -17.31 -0.65
C GLY A 328 24.11 -16.09 -1.21
N THR A 329 23.98 -14.95 -0.51
CA THR A 329 24.49 -13.64 -0.94
C THR A 329 25.29 -13.03 0.20
N ILE A 330 26.47 -12.48 -0.10
CA ILE A 330 27.25 -11.74 0.89
C ILE A 330 26.53 -10.40 1.14
N LEU A 331 26.15 -10.11 2.38
CA LEU A 331 25.42 -8.89 2.73
C LEU A 331 26.30 -7.97 3.56
N ILE A 332 26.66 -6.82 3.01
CA ILE A 332 27.56 -5.85 3.64
C ILE A 332 26.86 -4.50 3.69
N TYR A 333 26.34 -4.09 4.85
CA TYR A 333 25.67 -2.79 4.99
C TYR A 333 25.82 -2.21 6.40
N ASN A 334 25.59 -0.92 6.53
CA ASN A 334 25.74 -0.17 7.79
C ASN A 334 27.13 -0.26 8.43
N ASN A 335 28.20 -0.43 7.65
CA ASN A 335 29.58 -0.39 8.16
C ASN A 335 30.23 0.98 7.93
N PHE A 336 31.21 1.32 8.76
CA PHE A 336 32.05 2.50 8.61
C PHE A 336 33.41 2.09 8.05
N PHE A 337 33.65 2.35 6.76
CA PHE A 337 34.92 2.11 6.09
C PHE A 337 35.73 3.39 6.00
N ASN A 338 36.96 3.40 6.53
CA ASN A 338 37.85 4.55 6.46
C ASN A 338 39.32 4.14 6.29
N ASN A 339 39.64 3.63 5.11
CA ASN A 339 40.96 3.12 4.72
C ASN A 339 41.39 3.76 3.40
N THR A 340 42.69 3.80 3.13
CA THR A 340 43.18 4.33 1.83
C THR A 340 42.59 3.53 0.65
N VAL A 341 42.45 2.22 0.85
CA VAL A 341 41.71 1.30 -0.03
C VAL A 341 40.64 0.64 0.83
N ASN A 342 39.36 0.89 0.55
CA ASN A 342 38.29 0.28 1.36
C ASN A 342 38.00 -1.16 0.93
N LEU A 343 37.89 -1.41 -0.38
CA LEU A 343 37.74 -2.74 -0.96
C LEU A 343 38.99 -3.09 -1.77
N PHE A 344 39.56 -4.26 -1.52
CA PHE A 344 40.53 -4.90 -2.41
C PHE A 344 39.92 -6.19 -2.96
N ASN A 345 40.11 -6.44 -4.25
CA ASN A 345 39.67 -7.66 -4.91
C ASN A 345 40.88 -8.33 -5.55
N ASN A 346 41.06 -9.62 -5.27
CA ASN A 346 42.15 -10.42 -5.80
C ASN A 346 41.74 -11.10 -7.12
N THR A 347 41.52 -10.33 -8.19
CA THR A 347 41.12 -10.86 -9.52
C THR A 347 42.30 -11.25 -10.41
N GLU A 348 43.53 -11.38 -9.91
CA GLU A 348 44.67 -11.83 -10.72
C GLU A 348 44.64 -13.34 -11.08
N ILE A 349 43.51 -14.04 -10.86
CA ILE A 349 43.31 -15.42 -11.26
C ILE A 349 42.22 -15.48 -12.34
N ASP A 350 42.67 -15.64 -13.60
CA ASP A 350 41.92 -15.71 -14.87
C ASP A 350 40.83 -16.83 -14.97
N TYR A 351 40.44 -17.45 -13.86
CA TYR A 351 39.48 -18.57 -13.81
C TYR A 351 38.19 -18.29 -13.01
N LEU A 352 37.98 -17.06 -12.53
CA LEU A 352 36.78 -16.67 -11.77
C LEU A 352 35.61 -16.33 -12.71
N GLU A 353 34.77 -17.32 -13.05
CA GLU A 353 33.45 -17.08 -13.67
C GLU A 353 32.40 -16.55 -12.66
N ARG A 354 32.68 -16.61 -11.35
CA ARG A 354 31.87 -15.93 -10.32
C ARG A 354 32.51 -14.59 -9.99
N GLY A 355 32.08 -13.55 -10.71
CA GLY A 355 32.38 -12.17 -10.38
C GLY A 355 31.78 -11.79 -9.02
N LEU A 356 32.10 -10.59 -8.56
CA LEU A 356 31.52 -9.99 -7.35
C LEU A 356 29.98 -9.87 -7.36
N ASP A 357 29.31 -10.32 -8.42
CA ASP A 357 27.86 -10.29 -8.65
C ASP A 357 27.02 -10.95 -7.52
N ASP A 358 27.66 -11.64 -6.56
CA ASP A 358 27.02 -12.26 -5.39
C ASP A 358 27.09 -11.40 -4.10
N ALA A 359 27.71 -10.21 -4.10
CA ALA A 359 27.74 -9.29 -2.95
C ALA A 359 26.72 -8.15 -3.06
N VAL A 360 25.99 -7.90 -1.98
CA VAL A 360 25.02 -6.80 -1.87
C VAL A 360 25.49 -5.81 -0.81
N TRP A 361 25.70 -4.56 -1.25
CA TRP A 361 26.36 -3.50 -0.49
C TRP A 361 25.41 -2.54 0.24
N ASN A 362 24.12 -2.82 0.23
CA ASN A 362 23.09 -2.04 0.93
C ASN A 362 21.89 -2.90 1.31
N THR A 363 21.10 -2.44 2.28
CA THR A 363 19.78 -2.99 2.59
C THR A 363 18.67 -2.03 2.17
N THR A 364 17.41 -2.46 2.29
CA THR A 364 16.26 -1.59 2.08
C THR A 364 16.31 -0.42 3.05
N LYS A 365 16.10 0.80 2.55
CA LYS A 365 16.02 2.01 3.37
C LYS A 365 14.96 1.86 4.45
N THR A 366 15.42 1.72 5.70
CA THR A 366 14.55 1.39 6.84
C THR A 366 14.81 2.37 7.98
N PRO A 367 13.77 2.90 8.66
CA PRO A 367 13.96 3.75 9.83
C PRO A 367 14.81 3.04 10.90
N GLY A 368 15.89 3.68 11.35
CA GLY A 368 16.82 3.10 12.31
C GLY A 368 18.12 3.89 12.37
N LYS A 369 18.69 4.01 13.57
CA LYS A 369 19.95 4.74 13.76
C LYS A 369 21.09 3.99 13.06
N ASN A 370 21.70 4.59 12.05
CA ASN A 370 22.82 4.00 11.32
C ASN A 370 24.17 4.24 12.01
N ILE A 371 25.24 3.64 11.49
CA ILE A 371 26.59 3.63 12.08
C ILE A 371 27.22 5.03 12.20
N VAL A 372 26.76 6.00 11.39
CA VAL A 372 27.19 7.41 11.49
C VAL A 372 26.18 8.31 12.21
N GLY A 373 25.13 7.72 12.79
CA GLY A 373 24.12 8.41 13.60
C GLY A 373 22.96 9.02 12.82
N GLY A 374 22.84 8.75 11.51
CA GLY A 374 21.69 9.11 10.70
C GLY A 374 20.43 8.30 11.02
N PRO A 375 19.24 8.77 10.61
CA PRO A 375 17.95 8.20 11.01
C PRO A 375 17.48 6.98 10.21
N TYR A 376 18.18 6.60 9.13
CA TYR A 376 17.83 5.44 8.30
C TYR A 376 19.02 4.51 8.11
N LEU A 377 18.76 3.21 8.16
CA LEU A 377 19.64 2.16 7.64
C LEU A 377 19.58 2.18 6.10
N GLY A 378 20.66 1.76 5.46
CA GLY A 378 20.79 1.72 4.00
C GLY A 378 22.06 0.97 3.61
N GLY A 379 23.02 1.67 3.02
CA GLY A 379 24.33 1.18 2.62
C GLY A 379 25.40 1.32 3.69
N ASN A 380 26.64 1.55 3.26
CA ASN A 380 27.82 1.74 4.10
C ASN A 380 28.31 3.19 4.05
N TYR A 381 29.10 3.59 5.05
CA TYR A 381 29.81 4.87 5.05
C TYR A 381 31.21 4.70 4.46
N TRP A 382 31.45 5.29 3.29
CA TRP A 382 32.67 5.16 2.49
C TRP A 382 33.59 6.37 2.63
N ALA A 383 34.48 6.33 3.62
CA ALA A 383 35.45 7.38 3.91
C ALA A 383 36.86 7.02 3.44
N LYS A 384 37.73 8.02 3.35
CA LYS A 384 39.18 7.87 3.22
C LYS A 384 39.88 8.72 4.29
N PRO A 385 41.06 8.28 4.79
CA PRO A 385 41.80 9.03 5.80
C PRO A 385 42.19 10.45 5.39
N ASP A 386 42.32 10.72 4.09
CA ASP A 386 42.65 12.04 3.52
C ASP A 386 41.43 12.96 3.33
N GLY A 387 40.22 12.50 3.67
CA GLY A 387 38.98 13.27 3.50
C GLY A 387 38.32 13.14 2.13
N THR A 388 38.91 12.40 1.19
CA THR A 388 38.41 12.28 -0.19
C THR A 388 37.40 11.15 -0.39
N GLY A 389 36.97 10.48 0.68
CA GLY A 389 36.00 9.39 0.59
C GLY A 389 34.66 9.86 0.03
N PHE A 390 33.96 8.96 -0.67
CA PHE A 390 32.68 9.28 -1.29
C PHE A 390 31.68 9.81 -0.26
N SER A 391 31.48 9.11 0.86
CA SER A 391 30.53 9.52 1.90
C SER A 391 30.93 10.79 2.64
N GLN A 392 32.19 11.23 2.54
CA GLN A 392 32.65 12.51 3.09
C GLN A 392 32.33 13.70 2.18
N ASN A 393 32.09 13.45 0.89
CA ASN A 393 31.90 14.49 -0.13
C ASN A 393 30.58 14.36 -0.90
N CYS A 394 29.81 13.30 -0.68
CA CYS A 394 28.51 13.07 -1.27
C CYS A 394 27.47 14.00 -0.62
N ASN A 395 26.52 14.46 -1.42
CA ASN A 395 25.44 15.33 -0.97
C ASN A 395 24.32 14.50 -0.31
N ASP A 396 23.78 15.06 0.78
CA ASP A 396 22.55 14.64 1.47
C ASP A 396 21.57 15.82 1.45
N TRP A 397 21.01 16.12 0.29
CA TRP A 397 20.16 17.29 0.11
C TRP A 397 18.84 17.15 0.87
N ASN A 398 18.34 15.93 1.02
CA ASN A 398 17.08 15.66 1.72
C ASN A 398 17.25 15.53 3.26
N GLY A 399 18.49 15.43 3.75
CA GLY A 399 18.83 15.39 5.18
C GLY A 399 18.43 14.10 5.89
N ASP A 400 18.28 13.02 5.15
CA ASP A 400 17.92 11.69 5.67
C ASP A 400 19.14 10.85 6.06
N GLY A 401 20.36 11.34 5.86
CA GLY A 401 21.60 10.65 6.20
C GLY A 401 22.02 9.56 5.22
N ILE A 402 21.42 9.53 4.02
CA ILE A 402 21.80 8.71 2.87
C ILE A 402 22.19 9.64 1.72
N GLY A 403 23.27 9.31 1.01
CA GLY A 403 23.74 10.07 -0.13
C GLY A 403 22.75 9.98 -1.31
N ASP A 404 22.50 11.11 -1.96
CA ASP A 404 21.55 11.18 -3.08
C ASP A 404 22.06 10.52 -4.37
N LEU A 405 23.35 10.17 -4.43
CA LEU A 405 23.96 9.43 -5.53
C LEU A 405 24.48 8.06 -5.05
N PRO A 406 24.36 7.00 -5.88
CA PRO A 406 24.96 5.72 -5.57
C PRO A 406 26.49 5.81 -5.60
N TYR A 407 27.16 5.07 -4.73
CA TYR A 407 28.61 4.94 -4.73
C TYR A 407 29.03 3.78 -5.65
N ASN A 408 29.83 4.09 -6.67
CA ASN A 408 30.46 3.08 -7.51
C ASN A 408 31.68 2.49 -6.77
N ILE A 409 31.61 1.20 -6.45
CA ILE A 409 32.59 0.53 -5.61
C ILE A 409 33.84 0.13 -6.40
N ASN A 410 33.68 -0.42 -7.61
CA ASN A 410 34.77 -0.99 -8.41
C ASN A 410 34.54 -0.97 -9.94
N GLY A 411 33.51 -0.25 -10.42
CA GLY A 411 33.16 -0.11 -11.83
C GLY A 411 31.86 -0.83 -12.19
N THR A 412 31.59 -1.99 -11.59
CA THR A 412 30.42 -2.84 -11.89
C THR A 412 29.42 -2.90 -10.73
N GLU A 413 29.89 -2.79 -9.48
CA GLU A 413 29.04 -2.84 -8.30
C GLU A 413 28.78 -1.47 -7.69
N TYR A 414 27.61 -1.34 -7.07
CA TYR A 414 27.15 -0.09 -6.46
C TYR A 414 26.60 -0.31 -5.06
N ASP A 415 26.97 0.61 -4.16
CA ASP A 415 26.16 0.90 -2.99
C ASP A 415 25.13 1.96 -3.37
N TYR A 416 23.86 1.58 -3.49
CA TYR A 416 22.76 2.45 -3.89
C TYR A 416 22.25 3.36 -2.77
N LEU A 417 22.62 3.10 -1.51
CA LEU A 417 22.14 3.87 -0.36
C LEU A 417 23.32 4.26 0.56
N PRO A 418 24.41 4.84 0.02
CA PRO A 418 25.62 5.08 0.79
C PRO A 418 25.33 6.04 1.95
N LEU A 419 25.81 5.73 3.14
CA LEU A 419 25.56 6.55 4.32
C LEU A 419 26.42 7.81 4.28
N VAL A 420 25.90 8.90 4.85
CA VAL A 420 26.57 10.20 4.92
C VAL A 420 26.28 10.86 6.27
N TYR A 421 27.17 11.75 6.73
CA TYR A 421 26.82 12.58 7.89
C TYR A 421 25.73 13.57 7.47
N ARG A 422 24.70 13.71 8.31
CA ARG A 422 23.63 14.68 8.09
C ARG A 422 24.25 16.07 7.88
N SER A 423 24.02 16.67 6.72
CA SER A 423 24.45 18.04 6.47
C SER A 423 23.92 18.96 7.58
N LYS A 424 24.81 19.79 8.16
CA LYS A 424 24.43 20.81 9.16
C LYS A 424 23.73 22.00 8.51
N ASP A 425 23.76 22.10 7.19
CA ASP A 425 23.12 23.18 6.45
C ASP A 425 21.72 22.72 6.02
N LYS A 426 20.69 23.23 6.71
CA LYS A 426 19.29 23.08 6.27
C LYS A 426 19.14 23.77 4.92
N GLN A 427 18.72 23.04 3.90
CA GLN A 427 18.38 23.66 2.64
C GLN A 427 17.03 24.41 2.69
N PRO A 428 16.86 25.39 1.79
CA PRO A 428 15.59 26.04 1.52
C PRO A 428 14.55 24.98 1.11
N VAL A 429 13.46 24.84 1.85
CA VAL A 429 12.34 23.98 1.42
C VAL A 429 11.68 24.65 0.22
N PHE A 430 11.85 24.12 -0.98
CA PHE A 430 11.17 24.62 -2.18
C PHE A 430 9.70 24.20 -2.18
N PRO A 431 8.81 25.00 -2.81
CA PRO A 431 7.42 24.62 -2.96
C PRO A 431 7.30 23.51 -4.01
N VAL A 432 6.33 22.62 -3.86
CA VAL A 432 6.03 21.54 -4.82
C VAL A 432 4.64 21.78 -5.36
N ALA A 433 4.52 22.08 -6.66
CA ALA A 433 3.23 22.29 -7.31
C ALA A 433 2.50 20.97 -7.49
N ASP A 434 1.28 20.86 -6.95
CA ASP A 434 0.40 19.74 -7.22
C ASP A 434 -1.06 20.16 -7.19
N PHE A 435 -1.91 19.49 -7.97
CA PHE A 435 -3.35 19.74 -7.98
C PHE A 435 -4.14 18.58 -8.55
N SER A 436 -5.45 18.58 -8.26
CA SER A 436 -6.45 17.71 -8.88
C SER A 436 -7.54 18.50 -9.60
N VAL A 437 -8.27 17.82 -10.48
CA VAL A 437 -9.41 18.36 -11.23
C VAL A 437 -10.62 17.43 -11.13
N ASN A 438 -11.84 17.97 -11.19
CA ASN A 438 -13.06 17.16 -11.19
C ASN A 438 -13.33 16.45 -12.52
N VAL A 439 -12.89 17.04 -13.64
CA VAL A 439 -13.02 16.49 -15.00
C VAL A 439 -11.77 16.83 -15.82
N THR A 440 -11.32 15.93 -16.68
CA THR A 440 -10.15 16.12 -17.57
C THR A 440 -10.54 16.47 -19.01
N GLY A 441 -11.83 16.37 -19.32
CA GLY A 441 -12.40 16.82 -20.58
C GLY A 441 -13.92 16.73 -20.61
N GLY A 442 -14.51 17.32 -21.64
CA GLY A 442 -15.96 17.38 -21.82
C GLY A 442 -16.37 18.39 -22.88
N TYR A 443 -17.66 18.60 -23.10
CA TYR A 443 -18.14 19.48 -24.16
C TYR A 443 -18.19 20.95 -23.74
N VAL A 444 -17.95 21.86 -24.68
CA VAL A 444 -18.04 23.30 -24.40
C VAL A 444 -19.50 23.74 -24.14
N PRO A 445 -19.73 24.72 -23.23
CA PRO A 445 -18.76 25.29 -22.31
C PRO A 445 -18.43 24.30 -21.18
N LEU A 446 -17.14 23.99 -20.99
CA LEU A 446 -16.67 22.99 -20.03
C LEU A 446 -16.22 23.67 -18.73
N SER A 447 -16.98 23.48 -17.64
CA SER A 447 -16.62 23.98 -16.30
C SER A 447 -15.76 22.98 -15.55
N VAL A 448 -14.55 23.37 -15.13
CA VAL A 448 -13.60 22.54 -14.39
C VAL A 448 -13.29 23.17 -13.04
N LEU A 449 -13.44 22.39 -11.97
CA LEU A 449 -13.02 22.72 -10.61
C LEU A 449 -11.60 22.19 -10.39
N PHE A 450 -10.70 23.08 -10.01
CA PHE A 450 -9.32 22.78 -9.68
C PHE A 450 -9.13 22.79 -8.16
N THR A 451 -8.30 21.91 -7.63
CA THR A 451 -7.95 21.87 -6.20
C THR A 451 -6.44 21.82 -6.02
N ASP A 452 -5.87 22.88 -5.45
CA ASP A 452 -4.44 22.97 -5.12
C ASP A 452 -4.06 22.03 -3.96
N LEU A 453 -3.17 21.07 -4.26
CA LEU A 453 -2.58 20.09 -3.34
C LEU A 453 -1.09 20.40 -3.05
N SER A 454 -0.61 21.57 -3.49
CA SER A 454 0.79 21.95 -3.43
C SER A 454 1.33 22.01 -2.00
N GLN A 455 2.58 21.57 -1.84
CA GLN A 455 3.27 21.56 -0.56
C GLN A 455 4.24 22.72 -0.45
N ASN A 456 4.46 23.20 0.78
CA ASN A 456 5.44 24.23 1.11
C ASN A 456 5.28 25.56 0.34
N ALA A 457 4.10 25.82 -0.22
CA ALA A 457 3.80 27.02 -1.01
C ALA A 457 3.17 28.13 -0.16
N THR A 458 3.75 29.33 -0.19
CA THR A 458 3.14 30.52 0.41
C THR A 458 2.28 31.29 -0.59
N SER A 459 2.52 31.14 -1.90
CA SER A 459 1.68 31.74 -2.94
C SER A 459 1.44 30.78 -4.11
N ARG A 460 0.40 31.08 -4.92
CA ARG A 460 -0.05 30.29 -6.05
C ARG A 460 -0.57 31.21 -7.17
N ALA A 461 -0.43 30.75 -8.41
CA ALA A 461 -0.91 31.41 -9.60
C ALA A 461 -1.34 30.33 -10.61
N TRP A 462 -2.59 30.42 -11.05
CA TRP A 462 -3.19 29.59 -12.08
C TRP A 462 -3.19 30.33 -13.39
N ASP A 463 -2.83 29.63 -14.45
CA ASP A 463 -2.94 30.05 -15.85
C ASP A 463 -3.60 28.88 -16.59
N PHE A 464 -4.88 29.01 -16.94
CA PHE A 464 -5.71 27.88 -17.35
C PHE A 464 -5.59 27.53 -18.84
N ASP A 465 -5.07 28.45 -19.64
CA ASP A 465 -4.79 28.27 -21.08
C ASP A 465 -3.29 28.39 -21.42
N ASN A 466 -2.43 28.63 -20.42
CA ASN A 466 -0.98 28.78 -20.52
C ASN A 466 -0.56 29.85 -21.52
N ASP A 467 -1.31 30.97 -21.52
CA ASP A 467 -1.04 32.16 -22.33
C ASP A 467 -0.01 33.11 -21.68
N GLY A 468 0.43 32.79 -20.45
CA GLY A 468 1.37 33.58 -19.65
C GLY A 468 0.69 34.62 -18.75
N ILE A 469 -0.64 34.70 -18.74
CA ILE A 469 -1.43 35.59 -17.90
C ILE A 469 -2.03 34.77 -16.74
N VAL A 470 -1.86 35.28 -15.52
CA VAL A 470 -2.46 34.64 -14.34
C VAL A 470 -3.97 34.89 -14.30
N ASP A 471 -4.76 33.83 -14.37
CA ASP A 471 -6.22 33.87 -14.30
C ASP A 471 -6.74 33.83 -12.85
N SER A 472 -6.10 33.09 -11.95
CA SER A 472 -6.56 32.97 -10.56
C SER A 472 -5.42 32.77 -9.55
N LYS A 473 -5.68 33.11 -8.29
CA LYS A 473 -4.82 32.82 -7.13
C LYS A 473 -5.54 32.04 -6.04
N ASP A 474 -6.79 31.66 -6.28
CA ASP A 474 -7.59 30.92 -5.31
C ASP A 474 -7.05 29.50 -5.16
N LYS A 475 -7.27 28.90 -3.98
CA LYS A 475 -6.83 27.53 -3.72
C LYS A 475 -7.69 26.51 -4.50
N THR A 476 -8.95 26.84 -4.73
CA THR A 476 -9.93 25.98 -5.40
C THR A 476 -10.76 26.75 -6.44
N PRO A 477 -10.15 27.21 -7.54
CA PRO A 477 -10.86 27.99 -8.56
C PRO A 477 -11.71 27.09 -9.47
N VAL A 478 -12.75 27.69 -10.08
CA VAL A 478 -13.52 27.09 -11.17
C VAL A 478 -13.24 27.89 -12.44
N TYR A 479 -12.88 27.22 -13.53
CA TYR A 479 -12.65 27.84 -14.84
C TYR A 479 -13.54 27.19 -15.90
N VAL A 480 -14.04 28.00 -16.85
CA VAL A 480 -14.95 27.56 -17.92
C VAL A 480 -14.25 27.68 -19.26
N TYR A 481 -14.01 26.55 -19.92
CA TYR A 481 -13.44 26.51 -21.27
C TYR A 481 -14.52 26.74 -22.33
N PRO A 482 -14.44 27.82 -23.12
CA PRO A 482 -15.50 28.22 -24.04
C PRO A 482 -15.40 27.58 -25.43
N MET A 483 -14.20 27.17 -25.84
CA MET A 483 -13.92 26.62 -27.18
C MET A 483 -13.38 25.20 -27.06
N SER A 484 -13.70 24.37 -28.06
CA SER A 484 -13.08 23.05 -28.14
C SER A 484 -11.58 23.21 -28.37
N GLY A 485 -10.82 22.26 -27.85
CA GLY A 485 -9.36 22.32 -27.85
C GLY A 485 -8.76 21.67 -26.63
N THR A 486 -7.44 21.49 -26.66
CA THR A 486 -6.66 20.99 -25.53
C THR A 486 -5.90 22.15 -24.92
N TYR A 487 -6.20 22.46 -23.66
CA TYR A 487 -5.62 23.55 -22.89
C TYR A 487 -4.61 22.98 -21.90
N ALA A 488 -3.40 23.51 -21.88
CA ALA A 488 -2.40 23.14 -20.88
C ALA A 488 -2.60 24.03 -19.65
N VAL A 489 -3.14 23.51 -18.56
CA VAL A 489 -3.31 24.25 -17.31
C VAL A 489 -1.99 24.29 -16.57
N ASN A 490 -1.54 25.46 -16.17
CA ASN A 490 -0.30 25.68 -15.42
C ASN A 490 -0.61 26.18 -14.00
N LEU A 491 -0.24 25.40 -12.98
CA LEU A 491 -0.18 25.86 -11.60
C LEU A 491 1.26 26.21 -11.24
N THR A 492 1.53 27.47 -10.97
CA THR A 492 2.81 27.95 -10.44
C THR A 492 2.67 28.30 -8.96
N VAL A 493 3.47 27.68 -8.10
CA VAL A 493 3.53 27.97 -6.67
C VAL A 493 4.89 28.50 -6.25
N SER A 494 4.91 29.35 -5.23
CA SER A 494 6.15 29.95 -4.73
C SER A 494 6.23 30.01 -3.22
N ASN A 495 7.46 30.08 -2.70
CA ASN A 495 7.77 30.51 -1.36
C ASN A 495 9.07 31.35 -1.35
N ALA A 496 9.57 31.70 -0.15
CA ALA A 496 10.78 32.50 0.01
C ALA A 496 12.04 31.88 -0.65
N ASN A 497 11.98 30.59 -0.96
CA ASN A 497 13.11 29.81 -1.43
C ASN A 497 13.09 29.61 -2.95
N GLY A 498 11.93 29.70 -3.60
CA GLY A 498 11.83 29.60 -5.06
C GLY A 498 10.41 29.36 -5.57
N THR A 499 10.31 28.98 -6.84
CA THR A 499 9.05 28.71 -7.55
C THR A 499 9.08 27.34 -8.22
N PHE A 500 7.92 26.70 -8.31
CA PHE A 500 7.74 25.44 -9.05
C PHE A 500 6.40 25.46 -9.80
N SER A 501 6.37 24.83 -10.97
CA SER A 501 5.18 24.82 -11.84
C SER A 501 4.81 23.40 -12.24
N LYS A 502 3.51 23.12 -12.35
CA LYS A 502 2.96 21.86 -12.86
C LYS A 502 1.96 22.13 -13.98
N LEU A 503 2.15 21.44 -15.10
CA LEU A 503 1.25 21.49 -16.26
C LEU A 503 0.32 20.26 -16.27
N TYR A 504 -0.94 20.45 -16.66
CA TYR A 504 -1.89 19.36 -16.89
C TYR A 504 -2.88 19.69 -18.02
N PRO A 505 -3.12 18.78 -18.98
CA PRO A 505 -4.02 19.04 -20.10
C PRO A 505 -5.50 18.90 -19.73
N ILE A 506 -6.35 19.80 -20.22
CA ILE A 506 -7.81 19.71 -20.22
C ILE A 506 -8.31 19.74 -21.66
N THR A 507 -9.17 18.80 -22.05
CA THR A 507 -9.70 18.73 -23.42
C THR A 507 -11.19 19.09 -23.49
N ALA A 508 -11.52 20.17 -24.18
CA ALA A 508 -12.90 20.55 -24.47
C ALA A 508 -13.31 20.11 -25.90
N TYR A 509 -14.54 19.66 -26.10
CA TYR A 509 -15.08 19.16 -27.38
C TYR A 509 -16.29 19.97 -27.86
N ASP A 510 -16.55 20.01 -29.16
CA ASP A 510 -17.78 20.60 -29.72
C ASP A 510 -18.99 19.71 -29.46
N ARG A 511 -20.12 20.29 -29.05
CA ARG A 511 -21.36 19.53 -28.80
C ARG A 511 -21.86 18.88 -30.10
N PRO A 512 -22.23 17.58 -30.10
CA PRO A 512 -22.83 16.97 -31.28
C PRO A 512 -24.23 17.54 -31.51
N ARG A 513 -24.50 17.94 -32.76
CA ARG A 513 -25.82 18.38 -33.22
C ARG A 513 -26.48 17.24 -34.00
N TYR A 514 -27.68 16.86 -33.58
CA TYR A 514 -28.45 15.78 -34.18
C TYR A 514 -29.35 16.29 -35.31
N ILE A 515 -29.35 15.60 -36.45
CA ILE A 515 -30.41 15.67 -37.45
C ILE A 515 -31.62 14.92 -36.88
N LEU A 516 -32.75 15.61 -36.78
CA LEU A 516 -34.02 15.06 -36.34
C LEU A 516 -34.92 14.81 -37.55
N LYS A 517 -35.30 13.56 -37.79
CA LYS A 517 -36.22 13.18 -38.89
C LYS A 517 -37.53 12.66 -38.32
N GLU A 518 -38.55 13.52 -38.31
CA GLU A 518 -39.89 13.17 -37.86
C GLU A 518 -40.71 12.43 -38.95
N ALA A 519 -41.54 11.47 -38.53
CA ALA A 519 -42.51 10.76 -39.34
C ALA A 519 -43.78 10.43 -38.53
N GLN A 520 -44.96 10.55 -39.15
CA GLN A 520 -46.23 10.05 -38.61
C GLN A 520 -46.34 8.54 -38.87
N ILE A 521 -46.72 7.76 -37.85
CA ILE A 521 -46.82 6.30 -37.93
C ILE A 521 -48.27 5.86 -38.14
N THR A 522 -49.23 6.43 -37.40
CA THR A 522 -50.67 6.08 -37.49
C THR A 522 -51.46 7.23 -38.11
N THR A 523 -52.55 6.89 -38.83
CA THR A 523 -53.33 7.86 -39.62
C THR A 523 -54.84 7.57 -39.69
N ASN A 524 -55.34 6.69 -38.82
CA ASN A 524 -56.66 6.07 -39.01
C ASN A 524 -57.84 6.92 -38.47
N LYS A 525 -57.58 8.12 -37.92
CA LYS A 525 -58.54 9.10 -37.35
C LYS A 525 -59.19 8.71 -36.02
N TYR A 526 -58.76 7.62 -35.41
CA TYR A 526 -59.10 7.23 -34.05
C TYR A 526 -57.92 7.57 -33.12
N ASN A 527 -58.10 7.50 -31.81
CA ASN A 527 -57.00 7.78 -30.89
C ASN A 527 -56.06 6.56 -30.82
N GLN A 528 -54.79 6.79 -31.12
CA GLN A 528 -53.68 5.93 -30.80
C GLN A 528 -52.80 6.56 -29.74
N THR A 529 -52.53 5.83 -28.66
CA THR A 529 -51.85 6.36 -27.47
C THR A 529 -50.92 5.33 -26.84
N MET A 530 -50.07 5.78 -25.91
CA MET A 530 -49.16 4.96 -25.10
C MET A 530 -48.29 4.01 -25.94
N PRO A 531 -47.45 4.55 -26.84
CA PRO A 531 -46.58 3.72 -27.65
C PRO A 531 -45.40 3.16 -26.83
N ALA A 532 -45.04 1.90 -27.10
CA ALA A 532 -43.77 1.30 -26.71
C ALA A 532 -43.04 0.77 -27.96
N ILE A 533 -41.70 0.70 -27.93
CA ILE A 533 -40.88 0.36 -29.10
C ILE A 533 -39.76 -0.62 -28.76
N TYR A 534 -39.60 -1.67 -29.58
CA TYR A 534 -38.45 -2.56 -29.53
C TYR A 534 -38.07 -3.06 -30.92
N GLY A 535 -36.83 -2.78 -31.34
CA GLY A 535 -36.40 -3.01 -32.71
C GLY A 535 -37.28 -2.23 -33.68
N ASP A 536 -37.79 -2.89 -34.71
CA ASP A 536 -38.63 -2.29 -35.74
C ASP A 536 -40.14 -2.34 -35.44
N ARG A 537 -40.53 -2.57 -34.19
CA ARG A 537 -41.94 -2.73 -33.80
C ARG A 537 -42.35 -1.68 -32.80
N ILE A 538 -43.45 -1.01 -33.10
CA ILE A 538 -44.11 -0.05 -32.22
C ILE A 538 -45.44 -0.67 -31.83
N VAL A 539 -45.69 -0.84 -30.53
CA VAL A 539 -46.98 -1.27 -30.00
C VAL A 539 -47.69 -0.07 -29.40
N TYR A 540 -49.01 0.00 -29.49
CA TYR A 540 -49.80 1.13 -28.99
C TYR A 540 -51.25 0.71 -28.75
N LEU A 541 -51.95 1.51 -27.97
CA LEU A 541 -53.40 1.40 -27.77
C LEU A 541 -54.13 2.06 -28.92
N ASP A 542 -55.23 1.46 -29.37
CA ASP A 542 -56.07 1.99 -30.45
C ASP A 542 -57.56 1.85 -30.10
N ASP A 543 -58.31 2.95 -30.19
CA ASP A 543 -59.74 3.01 -29.87
C ASP A 543 -60.69 2.89 -31.08
N ARG A 544 -60.21 2.46 -32.25
CA ARG A 544 -61.02 2.34 -33.48
C ARG A 544 -62.20 1.39 -33.39
N ASN A 545 -62.16 0.46 -32.44
CA ASN A 545 -63.24 -0.49 -32.17
C ASN A 545 -64.21 0.03 -31.08
N GLY A 546 -63.97 1.24 -30.57
CA GLY A 546 -64.84 2.07 -29.75
C GLY A 546 -64.08 2.76 -28.60
N PRO A 547 -64.59 3.87 -28.07
CA PRO A 547 -63.87 4.74 -27.13
C PRO A 547 -63.61 4.13 -25.74
N ARG A 548 -64.20 2.97 -25.44
CA ARG A 548 -63.95 2.18 -24.22
C ARG A 548 -63.14 0.91 -24.47
N TYR A 549 -62.72 0.70 -25.71
CA TYR A 549 -62.11 -0.54 -26.19
C TYR A 549 -60.71 -0.22 -26.74
N HIS A 550 -59.77 0.03 -25.84
CA HIS A 550 -58.37 0.15 -26.25
C HIS A 550 -57.82 -1.24 -26.56
N ASP A 551 -57.82 -1.59 -27.84
CA ASP A 551 -57.12 -2.77 -28.31
C ASP A 551 -55.65 -2.44 -28.50
N ILE A 552 -54.78 -3.44 -28.34
CA ILE A 552 -53.36 -3.28 -28.63
C ILE A 552 -53.13 -3.59 -30.11
N TYR A 553 -52.45 -2.69 -30.78
CA TYR A 553 -51.98 -2.85 -32.14
C TYR A 553 -50.46 -2.76 -32.18
N MET A 554 -49.88 -3.38 -33.20
CA MET A 554 -48.45 -3.33 -33.49
C MET A 554 -48.24 -2.84 -34.92
N TYR A 555 -47.39 -1.83 -35.09
CA TYR A 555 -46.87 -1.38 -36.38
C TYR A 555 -45.43 -1.86 -36.55
N ASN A 556 -45.16 -2.57 -37.65
CA ASN A 556 -43.83 -3.02 -38.01
C ASN A 556 -43.22 -2.08 -39.05
N LEU A 557 -42.20 -1.31 -38.66
CA LEU A 557 -41.53 -0.29 -39.48
C LEU A 557 -40.90 -0.90 -40.74
N SER A 558 -40.28 -2.08 -40.63
CA SER A 558 -39.57 -2.74 -41.74
C SER A 558 -40.50 -3.30 -42.82
N THR A 559 -41.75 -3.58 -42.47
CA THR A 559 -42.76 -4.09 -43.42
C THR A 559 -43.88 -3.09 -43.71
N SER A 560 -43.90 -1.96 -43.00
CA SER A 560 -45.01 -1.00 -42.98
C SER A 560 -46.37 -1.65 -42.74
N ARG A 561 -46.38 -2.71 -41.90
CA ARG A 561 -47.59 -3.51 -41.63
C ARG A 561 -48.10 -3.27 -40.23
N GLU A 562 -49.38 -2.96 -40.15
CA GLU A 562 -50.14 -2.91 -38.90
C GLU A 562 -50.80 -4.28 -38.61
N THR A 563 -50.76 -4.71 -37.35
CA THR A 563 -51.34 -5.97 -36.87
C THR A 563 -52.07 -5.74 -35.55
N ARG A 564 -53.34 -6.17 -35.46
CA ARG A 564 -54.10 -6.18 -34.21
C ARG A 564 -53.63 -7.33 -33.32
N ILE A 565 -53.34 -7.05 -32.05
CA ILE A 565 -52.85 -8.03 -31.07
C ILE A 565 -53.99 -8.57 -30.21
N THR A 566 -54.85 -7.69 -29.69
CA THR A 566 -55.96 -8.08 -28.80
C THR A 566 -57.31 -7.90 -29.47
N THR A 567 -58.30 -8.69 -29.05
CA THR A 567 -59.71 -8.51 -29.43
C THR A 567 -60.57 -8.38 -28.19
N ASN A 568 -60.70 -7.16 -27.67
CA ASN A 568 -61.43 -6.93 -26.42
C ASN A 568 -62.95 -7.01 -26.62
N SER A 569 -63.65 -7.40 -25.55
CA SER A 569 -65.11 -7.31 -25.43
C SER A 569 -65.49 -6.13 -24.52
N SER A 570 -66.79 -5.81 -24.39
CA SER A 570 -67.29 -4.66 -23.61
C SER A 570 -67.06 -4.71 -22.10
N TYR A 571 -66.44 -5.77 -21.59
CA TYR A 571 -66.09 -5.94 -20.18
C TYR A 571 -64.57 -5.90 -19.94
N HIS A 572 -63.77 -5.61 -20.98
CA HIS A 572 -62.32 -5.68 -20.97
C HIS A 572 -61.69 -4.39 -21.50
N TYR A 573 -60.64 -3.91 -20.83
CA TYR A 573 -59.93 -2.67 -21.16
C TYR A 573 -58.42 -2.90 -21.01
N ASN A 574 -57.62 -2.69 -22.07
CA ASN A 574 -56.17 -2.85 -22.02
C ASN A 574 -55.46 -1.50 -21.86
N THR A 575 -54.35 -1.51 -21.12
CA THR A 575 -53.48 -0.34 -20.97
C THR A 575 -52.03 -0.75 -20.70
N GLY A 576 -51.11 0.20 -20.85
CA GLY A 576 -49.68 0.00 -20.58
C GLY A 576 -49.06 -1.14 -21.39
N PRO A 577 -49.13 -1.13 -22.73
CA PRO A 577 -48.48 -2.15 -23.53
C PRO A 577 -46.95 -1.95 -23.52
N GLU A 578 -46.20 -2.95 -23.09
CA GLU A 578 -44.73 -2.99 -23.19
C GLU A 578 -44.26 -4.08 -24.15
N ILE A 579 -43.06 -3.91 -24.72
CA ILE A 579 -42.52 -4.86 -25.72
C ILE A 579 -41.02 -5.13 -25.51
N TYR A 580 -40.66 -6.42 -25.43
CA TYR A 580 -39.27 -6.86 -25.49
C TYR A 580 -39.17 -8.13 -26.32
N GLY A 581 -38.18 -8.20 -27.22
CA GLY A 581 -37.99 -9.38 -28.05
C GLY A 581 -39.26 -9.69 -28.84
N ASP A 582 -39.80 -10.89 -28.77
CA ASP A 582 -41.02 -11.32 -29.45
C ASP A 582 -42.30 -11.25 -28.59
N ARG A 583 -42.27 -10.51 -27.48
CA ARG A 583 -43.34 -10.51 -26.47
C ARG A 583 -43.89 -9.12 -26.25
N ILE A 584 -45.21 -9.05 -26.19
CA ILE A 584 -45.96 -7.85 -25.85
C ILE A 584 -46.68 -8.16 -24.54
N VAL A 585 -46.48 -7.36 -23.50
CA VAL A 585 -47.18 -7.49 -22.22
C VAL A 585 -48.08 -6.30 -22.01
N TRP A 586 -49.19 -6.48 -21.30
CA TRP A 586 -50.09 -5.38 -20.96
C TRP A 586 -50.92 -5.69 -19.74
N GLN A 587 -51.50 -4.64 -19.19
CA GLN A 587 -52.49 -4.73 -18.13
C GLN A 587 -53.90 -4.79 -18.74
N GLU A 588 -54.66 -5.82 -18.38
CA GLU A 588 -56.08 -5.95 -18.71
C GLU A 588 -56.94 -5.68 -17.48
N PHE A 589 -57.85 -4.71 -17.58
CA PHE A 589 -58.94 -4.50 -16.64
C PHE A 589 -60.16 -5.31 -17.09
N ARG A 590 -60.79 -6.02 -16.15
CA ARG A 590 -61.99 -6.82 -16.35
C ARG A 590 -63.10 -6.39 -15.41
N SER A 591 -64.33 -6.52 -15.90
CA SER A 591 -65.56 -6.34 -15.11
C SER A 591 -66.22 -7.67 -14.76
N THR A 592 -66.65 -7.83 -13.51
CA THR A 592 -67.40 -9.03 -13.05
C THR A 592 -68.93 -8.91 -13.13
N GLY A 593 -69.48 -7.76 -13.54
CA GLY A 593 -70.96 -7.60 -13.53
C GLY A 593 -71.57 -6.40 -14.26
N SER A 594 -70.78 -5.37 -14.61
CA SER A 594 -71.25 -4.21 -15.39
C SER A 594 -70.12 -3.54 -16.17
N PRO A 595 -70.30 -3.18 -17.45
CA PRO A 595 -69.28 -2.50 -18.26
C PRO A 595 -68.72 -1.19 -17.66
N ASP A 596 -69.39 -0.61 -16.67
CA ASP A 596 -68.97 0.61 -15.97
C ASP A 596 -68.15 0.36 -14.70
N VAL A 597 -67.99 -0.90 -14.28
CA VAL A 597 -67.26 -1.27 -13.05
C VAL A 597 -66.08 -2.17 -13.44
N LEU A 598 -64.88 -1.60 -13.43
CA LEU A 598 -63.63 -2.32 -13.64
C LEU A 598 -63.06 -2.71 -12.27
N ASP A 599 -63.35 -3.94 -11.81
CA ASP A 599 -63.05 -4.42 -10.46
C ASP A 599 -61.93 -5.46 -10.39
N LYS A 600 -61.39 -5.89 -11.53
CA LYS A 600 -60.25 -6.82 -11.61
C LYS A 600 -59.20 -6.37 -12.59
N THR A 601 -57.92 -6.62 -12.27
CA THR A 601 -56.79 -6.37 -13.15
C THR A 601 -55.82 -7.53 -13.21
N ASP A 602 -55.39 -7.90 -14.42
CA ASP A 602 -54.41 -8.96 -14.62
C ASP A 602 -53.40 -8.58 -15.71
N ILE A 603 -52.20 -9.15 -15.65
CA ILE A 603 -51.18 -8.99 -16.68
C ILE A 603 -51.32 -10.10 -17.71
N HIS A 604 -51.34 -9.73 -18.97
CA HIS A 604 -51.39 -10.62 -20.12
C HIS A 604 -50.13 -10.44 -20.98
N MET A 605 -49.82 -11.47 -21.76
CA MET A 605 -48.73 -11.47 -22.71
C MET A 605 -49.19 -12.07 -24.05
N TYR A 606 -48.74 -11.50 -25.15
CA TYR A 606 -48.85 -12.06 -26.49
C TYR A 606 -47.45 -12.41 -27.00
N ASN A 607 -47.25 -13.68 -27.35
CA ASN A 607 -46.03 -14.14 -27.97
C ASN A 607 -46.19 -14.10 -29.50
N LEU A 608 -45.46 -13.20 -30.15
CA LEU A 608 -45.52 -12.97 -31.60
C LEU A 608 -45.06 -14.18 -32.40
N SER A 609 -44.02 -14.89 -31.95
CA SER A 609 -43.46 -16.05 -32.64
C SER A 609 -44.43 -17.24 -32.69
N THR A 610 -45.25 -17.40 -31.65
CA THR A 610 -46.22 -18.49 -31.52
C THR A 610 -47.66 -18.05 -31.81
N SER A 611 -47.89 -16.74 -31.99
CA SER A 611 -49.22 -16.13 -32.14
C SER A 611 -50.19 -16.49 -31.02
N LYS A 612 -49.69 -16.58 -29.77
CA LYS A 612 -50.44 -17.06 -28.62
C LYS A 612 -50.54 -15.99 -27.53
N GLU A 613 -51.76 -15.76 -27.07
CA GLU A 613 -52.05 -15.00 -25.85
C GLU A 613 -51.96 -15.88 -24.60
N ILE A 614 -51.39 -15.34 -23.54
CA ILE A 614 -51.15 -16.00 -22.26
C ILE A 614 -51.48 -15.01 -21.14
N GLN A 615 -52.42 -15.38 -20.27
CA GLN A 615 -52.65 -14.67 -19.01
C GLN A 615 -51.52 -15.01 -18.03
N ILE A 616 -50.76 -14.01 -17.58
CA ILE A 616 -49.61 -14.17 -16.68
C ILE A 616 -50.07 -14.22 -15.22
N THR A 617 -50.99 -13.34 -14.83
CA THR A 617 -51.50 -13.27 -13.46
C THR A 617 -52.96 -13.68 -13.38
N ASN A 618 -53.39 -14.16 -12.22
CA ASN A 618 -54.79 -14.49 -11.94
C ASN A 618 -55.29 -13.89 -10.61
N SER A 619 -54.56 -12.91 -10.06
CA SER A 619 -54.88 -12.27 -8.79
C SER A 619 -56.07 -11.32 -8.89
N GLY A 620 -56.36 -10.80 -10.08
CA GLY A 620 -57.33 -9.73 -10.29
C GLY A 620 -56.92 -8.39 -9.68
N LYS A 621 -55.63 -8.23 -9.33
CA LYS A 621 -55.07 -7.06 -8.64
C LYS A 621 -53.66 -6.71 -9.10
N ALA A 622 -53.32 -7.00 -10.36
CA ALA A 622 -51.99 -6.74 -10.92
C ALA A 622 -51.97 -5.47 -11.81
N PHE A 623 -50.90 -4.67 -11.72
CA PHE A 623 -50.76 -3.34 -12.32
C PHE A 623 -49.34 -3.10 -12.83
N TYR A 624 -49.19 -2.19 -13.80
CA TYR A 624 -47.90 -1.65 -14.26
C TYR A 624 -46.86 -2.72 -14.64
N PRO A 625 -47.12 -3.52 -15.68
CA PRO A 625 -46.17 -4.54 -16.10
C PRO A 625 -44.97 -3.92 -16.83
N ASP A 626 -43.80 -4.50 -16.60
CA ASP A 626 -42.61 -4.26 -17.42
C ASP A 626 -41.93 -5.59 -17.79
N ILE A 627 -41.16 -5.63 -18.89
CA ILE A 627 -40.56 -6.85 -19.44
C ILE A 627 -39.13 -6.65 -19.92
N TYR A 628 -38.24 -7.53 -19.47
CA TYR A 628 -36.89 -7.68 -20.00
C TYR A 628 -36.50 -9.15 -20.11
N GLY A 629 -36.04 -9.57 -21.29
CA GLY A 629 -35.66 -10.96 -21.53
C GLY A 629 -36.82 -11.92 -21.29
N ASP A 630 -36.61 -12.86 -20.36
CA ASP A 630 -37.58 -13.87 -19.94
C ASP A 630 -38.37 -13.51 -18.68
N ARG A 631 -38.32 -12.25 -18.23
CA ARG A 631 -38.90 -11.84 -16.95
C ARG A 631 -39.91 -10.72 -17.15
N ILE A 632 -41.06 -10.88 -16.52
CA ILE A 632 -42.13 -9.88 -16.44
C ILE A 632 -42.25 -9.47 -14.98
N VAL A 633 -42.24 -8.17 -14.69
CA VAL A 633 -42.45 -7.63 -13.33
C VAL A 633 -43.73 -6.81 -13.29
N TRP A 634 -44.38 -6.73 -12.13
CA TRP A 634 -45.62 -5.95 -11.94
C TRP A 634 -45.85 -5.65 -10.45
N THR A 635 -46.72 -4.67 -10.18
CA THR A 635 -47.27 -4.42 -8.84
C THR A 635 -48.51 -5.28 -8.61
N ASP A 636 -48.62 -5.96 -7.46
CA ASP A 636 -49.79 -6.73 -7.09
C ASP A 636 -50.32 -6.34 -5.69
N THR A 637 -51.61 -6.02 -5.60
CA THR A 637 -52.25 -5.63 -4.32
C THR A 637 -53.04 -6.78 -3.67
N ARG A 638 -52.78 -8.04 -4.07
CA ARG A 638 -53.43 -9.23 -3.47
C ARG A 638 -53.25 -9.34 -1.96
N ASN A 639 -52.17 -8.78 -1.42
CA ASN A 639 -51.85 -8.80 0.03
C ASN A 639 -52.24 -7.51 0.78
N GLY A 640 -52.99 -6.59 0.16
CA GLY A 640 -53.41 -5.33 0.76
C GLY A 640 -52.63 -4.14 0.19
N ASN A 641 -51.38 -3.97 0.62
CA ASN A 641 -50.45 -3.03 -0.01
C ASN A 641 -49.90 -3.59 -1.34
N GLY A 642 -49.36 -2.70 -2.17
CA GLY A 642 -48.74 -3.08 -3.43
C GLY A 642 -47.42 -3.77 -3.15
N ASP A 643 -47.21 -4.93 -3.76
CA ASP A 643 -45.99 -5.71 -3.68
C ASP A 643 -45.44 -5.90 -5.08
N ILE A 644 -44.11 -5.94 -5.25
CA ILE A 644 -43.51 -6.22 -6.54
C ILE A 644 -43.41 -7.73 -6.74
N TYR A 645 -43.95 -8.21 -7.84
CA TYR A 645 -43.88 -9.60 -8.26
C TYR A 645 -43.14 -9.72 -9.59
N MET A 646 -42.62 -10.92 -9.83
CA MET A 646 -41.95 -11.31 -11.07
C MET A 646 -42.45 -12.66 -11.54
N TYR A 647 -42.61 -12.82 -12.85
CA TYR A 647 -42.85 -14.09 -13.52
C TYR A 647 -41.67 -14.38 -14.44
N ASP A 648 -41.01 -15.52 -14.19
CA ASP A 648 -39.96 -16.03 -15.06
C ASP A 648 -40.57 -17.00 -16.08
N LEU A 649 -40.60 -16.59 -17.35
CA LEU A 649 -41.15 -17.35 -18.47
C LEU A 649 -40.35 -18.62 -18.75
N SER A 650 -39.04 -18.61 -18.48
CA SER A 650 -38.17 -19.76 -18.73
C SER A 650 -38.44 -20.90 -17.74
N THR A 651 -38.80 -20.56 -16.51
CA THR A 651 -39.09 -21.53 -15.43
C THR A 651 -40.58 -21.66 -15.12
N SER A 652 -41.43 -20.84 -15.76
CA SER A 652 -42.86 -20.73 -15.48
C SER A 652 -43.17 -20.46 -14.00
N LYS A 653 -42.34 -19.64 -13.34
CA LYS A 653 -42.39 -19.40 -11.90
C LYS A 653 -42.75 -17.96 -11.56
N GLU A 654 -43.83 -17.79 -10.78
CA GLU A 654 -44.15 -16.54 -10.09
C GLU A 654 -43.34 -16.43 -8.78
N THR A 655 -42.74 -15.26 -8.53
CA THR A 655 -41.96 -14.95 -7.32
C THR A 655 -42.33 -13.55 -6.82
N ARG A 656 -42.66 -13.40 -5.54
CA ARG A 656 -42.76 -12.10 -4.89
C ARG A 656 -41.34 -11.59 -4.62
N ILE A 657 -41.02 -10.40 -5.10
CA ILE A 657 -39.70 -9.77 -4.97
C ILE A 657 -39.59 -9.01 -3.65
N THR A 658 -40.60 -8.20 -3.31
CA THR A 658 -40.59 -7.41 -2.07
C THR A 658 -41.08 -8.24 -0.88
N THR A 659 -40.50 -7.99 0.30
CA THR A 659 -40.95 -8.62 1.56
C THR A 659 -41.41 -7.62 2.61
N ASN A 660 -41.19 -6.32 2.37
CA ASN A 660 -41.61 -5.25 3.26
C ASN A 660 -43.14 -5.08 3.23
N GLU A 661 -43.75 -4.69 4.35
CA GLU A 661 -45.22 -4.54 4.47
C GLU A 661 -45.76 -3.22 3.92
N SER A 662 -44.88 -2.27 3.58
CA SER A 662 -45.24 -0.96 3.02
C SER A 662 -45.77 -1.08 1.59
N HIS A 663 -46.28 0.01 1.01
CA HIS A 663 -46.73 0.01 -0.38
C HIS A 663 -45.53 0.17 -1.32
N GLN A 664 -45.37 -0.78 -2.25
CA GLN A 664 -44.44 -0.73 -3.36
C GLN A 664 -45.18 -0.68 -4.69
N ASP A 665 -44.73 0.16 -5.62
CA ASP A 665 -45.40 0.36 -6.91
C ASP A 665 -44.44 0.70 -8.07
N ASN A 666 -44.97 0.72 -9.30
CA ASN A 666 -44.31 1.10 -10.56
C ASN A 666 -42.93 0.44 -10.76
N PRO A 667 -42.86 -0.88 -10.93
CA PRO A 667 -41.60 -1.56 -11.16
C PRO A 667 -41.08 -1.39 -12.59
N ALA A 668 -39.76 -1.32 -12.74
CA ALA A 668 -39.06 -1.42 -14.02
C ALA A 668 -37.92 -2.46 -13.94
N ILE A 669 -37.56 -3.10 -15.05
CA ILE A 669 -36.57 -4.18 -15.10
C ILE A 669 -35.57 -4.03 -16.25
N TYR A 670 -34.28 -4.20 -15.94
CA TYR A 670 -33.23 -4.36 -16.94
C TYR A 670 -32.17 -5.35 -16.48
N GLY A 671 -31.90 -6.38 -17.29
CA GLY A 671 -30.97 -7.44 -16.92
C GLY A 671 -31.44 -8.17 -15.66
N ASP A 672 -30.58 -8.20 -14.64
CA ASP A 672 -30.86 -8.79 -13.33
C ASP A 672 -31.35 -7.78 -12.29
N LYS A 673 -31.63 -6.52 -12.67
CA LYS A 673 -32.01 -5.45 -11.76
C LYS A 673 -33.48 -5.08 -11.92
N ILE A 674 -34.20 -5.04 -10.80
CA ILE A 674 -35.60 -4.58 -10.71
C ILE A 674 -35.61 -3.34 -9.82
N VAL A 675 -36.22 -2.25 -10.25
CA VAL A 675 -36.38 -1.00 -9.48
C VAL A 675 -37.84 -0.70 -9.25
N TRP A 676 -38.20 -0.06 -8.14
CA TRP A 676 -39.59 0.31 -7.80
C TRP A 676 -39.65 1.50 -6.83
N GLU A 677 -40.85 2.06 -6.67
CA GLU A 677 -41.19 3.08 -5.68
C GLU A 677 -41.59 2.42 -4.36
N ASP A 678 -41.07 2.87 -3.23
CA ASP A 678 -41.31 2.27 -1.92
C ASP A 678 -41.65 3.32 -0.85
N SER A 679 -42.80 3.17 -0.22
CA SER A 679 -43.31 4.09 0.82
C SER A 679 -42.81 3.78 2.24
N ARG A 680 -41.89 2.82 2.42
CA ARG A 680 -41.48 2.34 3.75
C ARG A 680 -40.85 3.39 4.68
N ASN A 681 -40.29 4.46 4.11
CA ASN A 681 -39.71 5.56 4.87
C ASN A 681 -40.66 6.76 4.98
N GLY A 682 -41.82 6.70 4.32
CA GLY A 682 -42.84 7.74 4.31
C GLY A 682 -43.81 7.68 5.50
N LYS A 683 -44.76 8.62 5.52
CA LYS A 683 -45.86 8.67 6.49
C LYS A 683 -47.16 8.19 5.84
N GLY A 684 -47.22 6.90 5.51
CA GLY A 684 -48.33 6.30 4.77
C GLY A 684 -47.87 5.90 3.38
N TYR A 685 -48.51 6.45 2.34
CA TYR A 685 -48.11 6.19 0.95
C TYR A 685 -47.02 7.14 0.45
N ASP A 686 -46.79 8.28 1.13
CA ASP A 686 -45.84 9.32 0.73
C ASP A 686 -44.98 9.83 1.91
N PRO A 687 -43.77 10.34 1.68
CA PRO A 687 -43.01 10.26 0.42
C PRO A 687 -42.57 8.83 0.09
N THR A 688 -42.37 8.58 -1.20
CA THR A 688 -41.76 7.35 -1.72
C THR A 688 -40.28 7.52 -2.00
N ASP A 689 -39.51 6.45 -1.81
CA ASP A 689 -38.11 6.32 -2.21
C ASP A 689 -37.97 5.29 -3.34
N ILE A 690 -36.92 5.39 -4.15
CA ILE A 690 -36.59 4.36 -5.14
C ILE A 690 -35.76 3.26 -4.49
N TYR A 691 -36.19 2.02 -4.66
CA TYR A 691 -35.47 0.82 -4.26
C TYR A 691 -35.12 -0.04 -5.46
N MET A 692 -34.13 -0.90 -5.27
CA MET A 692 -33.66 -1.86 -6.28
C MET A 692 -33.47 -3.24 -5.66
N TYR A 693 -33.81 -4.29 -6.40
CA TYR A 693 -33.45 -5.67 -6.13
C TYR A 693 -32.55 -6.17 -7.25
N ASP A 694 -31.38 -6.68 -6.88
CA ASP A 694 -30.48 -7.37 -7.80
C ASP A 694 -30.68 -8.88 -7.66
N LEU A 695 -31.26 -9.49 -8.71
CA LEU A 695 -31.54 -10.92 -8.79
C LEU A 695 -30.26 -11.76 -8.76
N SER A 696 -29.14 -11.23 -9.28
CA SER A 696 -27.87 -11.97 -9.36
C SER A 696 -27.21 -12.13 -7.98
N THR A 697 -27.39 -11.14 -7.11
CA THR A 697 -26.83 -11.11 -5.76
C THR A 697 -27.88 -11.35 -4.67
N SER A 698 -29.17 -11.42 -5.04
CA SER A 698 -30.31 -11.50 -4.11
C SER A 698 -30.29 -10.39 -3.06
N THR A 699 -29.93 -9.17 -3.48
CA THR A 699 -29.74 -8.03 -2.58
C THR A 699 -30.74 -6.92 -2.89
N GLU A 700 -31.42 -6.44 -1.86
CA GLU A 700 -32.27 -5.24 -1.90
C GLU A 700 -31.45 -4.02 -1.45
N THR A 701 -31.52 -2.92 -2.21
CA THR A 701 -30.77 -1.68 -1.98
C THR A 701 -31.69 -0.47 -2.10
N GLN A 702 -31.62 0.44 -1.13
CA GLN A 702 -32.25 1.76 -1.23
C GLN A 702 -31.40 2.67 -2.14
N ILE A 703 -32.01 3.27 -3.16
CA ILE A 703 -31.33 4.14 -4.13
C ILE A 703 -31.44 5.61 -3.71
N THR A 704 -32.61 6.04 -3.26
CA THR A 704 -32.85 7.41 -2.78
C THR A 704 -33.19 7.40 -1.29
N ALA A 705 -32.87 8.49 -0.59
CA ALA A 705 -33.11 8.62 0.85
C ALA A 705 -33.47 10.07 1.23
N ASP A 706 -34.04 10.82 0.29
CA ASP A 706 -34.41 12.21 0.53
C ASP A 706 -35.87 12.30 1.01
N ASP A 707 -36.16 13.26 1.89
CA ASP A 707 -37.49 13.42 2.52
C ASP A 707 -38.62 13.83 1.54
N SER A 708 -38.29 14.10 0.27
CA SER A 708 -39.25 14.44 -0.79
C SER A 708 -39.74 13.19 -1.52
N ASP A 709 -40.76 13.32 -2.37
CA ASP A 709 -41.26 12.18 -3.14
C ASP A 709 -40.36 11.84 -4.35
N GLN A 710 -39.96 10.57 -4.48
CA GLN A 710 -39.24 10.02 -5.62
C GLN A 710 -40.01 8.87 -6.28
N TYR A 711 -40.45 9.10 -7.51
CA TYR A 711 -41.43 8.25 -8.16
C TYR A 711 -41.14 8.07 -9.66
N SER A 712 -41.81 7.08 -10.24
CA SER A 712 -41.71 6.57 -11.60
C SER A 712 -40.27 6.21 -11.97
N PRO A 713 -39.69 5.11 -11.45
CA PRO A 713 -38.36 4.70 -11.85
C PRO A 713 -38.36 4.04 -13.24
N ASP A 714 -37.29 4.24 -14.00
CA ASP A 714 -36.96 3.48 -15.20
C ASP A 714 -35.45 3.13 -15.20
N ILE A 715 -35.05 2.06 -15.87
CA ILE A 715 -33.69 1.51 -15.80
C ILE A 715 -33.15 1.03 -17.14
N TYR A 716 -31.92 1.42 -17.46
CA TYR A 716 -31.16 0.86 -18.56
C TYR A 716 -29.69 0.70 -18.19
N GLY A 717 -29.16 -0.52 -18.32
CA GLY A 717 -27.78 -0.83 -17.92
C GLY A 717 -27.57 -0.59 -16.43
N ASP A 718 -26.69 0.37 -16.11
CA ASP A 718 -26.36 0.76 -14.75
C ASP A 718 -26.95 2.14 -14.38
N LYS A 719 -27.92 2.64 -15.15
CA LYS A 719 -28.56 3.94 -14.96
C LYS A 719 -30.01 3.76 -14.55
N ILE A 720 -30.35 4.30 -13.38
CA ILE A 720 -31.72 4.39 -12.87
C ILE A 720 -32.14 5.85 -12.97
N VAL A 721 -33.28 6.13 -13.56
CA VAL A 721 -33.86 7.48 -13.66
C VAL A 721 -35.20 7.52 -12.95
N TRP A 722 -35.55 8.65 -12.35
CA TRP A 722 -36.83 8.85 -11.66
C TRP A 722 -37.22 10.33 -11.66
N LYS A 723 -38.47 10.61 -11.28
CA LYS A 723 -38.96 11.95 -10.97
C LYS A 723 -38.83 12.24 -9.49
N ASP A 724 -38.33 13.43 -9.18
CA ASP A 724 -37.98 13.83 -7.82
C ASP A 724 -38.58 15.19 -7.47
N SER A 725 -39.23 15.28 -6.31
CA SER A 725 -39.94 16.50 -5.88
C SER A 725 -39.10 17.48 -5.04
N ARG A 726 -37.84 17.16 -4.71
CA ARG A 726 -36.94 17.97 -3.86
C ARG A 726 -36.85 19.45 -4.20
N ASN A 727 -36.87 19.78 -5.49
CA ASN A 727 -36.62 21.13 -6.00
C ASN A 727 -37.62 21.50 -7.11
N GLY A 728 -38.89 21.12 -6.91
CA GLY A 728 -39.87 20.96 -7.99
C GLY A 728 -39.68 19.60 -8.66
N SER A 729 -40.72 19.08 -9.33
CA SER A 729 -40.64 17.79 -10.02
C SER A 729 -39.58 17.87 -11.12
N ASN A 730 -38.47 17.14 -10.97
CA ASN A 730 -37.37 17.11 -11.92
C ASN A 730 -36.91 15.66 -12.12
N ILE A 731 -36.35 15.37 -13.27
CA ILE A 731 -35.73 14.07 -13.55
C ILE A 731 -34.35 14.02 -12.92
N TYR A 732 -34.12 12.96 -12.15
CA TYR A 732 -32.85 12.61 -11.54
C TYR A 732 -32.38 11.26 -12.09
N MET A 733 -31.09 11.00 -11.90
CA MET A 733 -30.45 9.75 -12.30
C MET A 733 -29.47 9.30 -11.21
N TYR A 734 -29.43 8.00 -10.95
CA TYR A 734 -28.39 7.33 -10.19
C TYR A 734 -27.59 6.45 -11.13
N ASP A 735 -26.27 6.65 -11.13
CA ASP A 735 -25.34 5.80 -11.86
C ASP A 735 -24.74 4.77 -10.90
N LEU A 736 -25.17 3.51 -11.02
CA LEU A 736 -24.73 2.40 -10.18
C LEU A 736 -23.21 2.15 -10.32
N SER A 737 -22.63 2.44 -11.49
CA SER A 737 -21.20 2.23 -11.75
C SER A 737 -20.30 3.23 -11.02
N THR A 738 -20.81 4.44 -10.75
CA THR A 738 -20.07 5.50 -10.06
C THR A 738 -20.63 5.84 -8.68
N SER A 739 -21.74 5.20 -8.28
CA SER A 739 -22.51 5.50 -7.06
C SER A 739 -22.86 6.98 -6.94
N LYS A 740 -23.20 7.61 -8.07
CA LYS A 740 -23.43 9.05 -8.16
C LYS A 740 -24.86 9.36 -8.56
N GLU A 741 -25.53 10.15 -7.72
CA GLU A 741 -26.77 10.83 -8.05
C GLU A 741 -26.49 12.11 -8.84
N SER A 742 -27.28 12.38 -9.88
CA SER A 742 -27.21 13.59 -10.70
C SER A 742 -28.60 14.06 -11.09
N ARG A 743 -28.88 15.35 -10.88
CA ARG A 743 -30.07 16.01 -11.42
C ARG A 743 -29.89 16.22 -12.92
N ILE A 744 -30.84 15.75 -13.73
CA ILE A 744 -30.79 15.82 -15.20
C ILE A 744 -31.45 17.10 -15.71
N THR A 745 -32.60 17.45 -15.15
CA THR A 745 -33.37 18.63 -15.57
C THR A 745 -33.31 19.73 -14.53
N ASN A 746 -33.27 21.00 -14.95
CA ASN A 746 -33.31 22.16 -14.06
C ASN A 746 -34.47 23.08 -14.47
N ILE A 747 -35.70 22.55 -14.41
CA ILE A 747 -36.90 23.24 -14.89
C ILE A 747 -37.78 23.71 -13.75
N GLN A 748 -38.51 24.81 -13.99
CA GLN A 748 -39.60 25.28 -13.13
C GLN A 748 -40.99 24.75 -13.57
N GLY A 749 -41.02 23.76 -14.46
CA GLY A 749 -42.22 23.09 -14.99
C GLY A 749 -42.41 21.68 -14.40
N TYR A 750 -43.42 20.95 -14.88
CA TYR A 750 -43.71 19.58 -14.44
C TYR A 750 -43.32 18.57 -15.54
N PRO A 751 -42.18 17.87 -15.42
CA PRO A 751 -41.80 16.86 -16.38
C PRO A 751 -42.80 15.70 -16.33
N GLY A 752 -43.33 15.34 -17.50
CA GLY A 752 -44.33 14.29 -17.65
C GLY A 752 -43.74 12.88 -17.64
N TYR A 753 -44.14 12.08 -18.61
CA TYR A 753 -43.56 10.76 -18.85
C TYR A 753 -42.10 10.88 -19.29
N HIS A 754 -41.27 9.91 -18.89
CA HIS A 754 -39.85 9.82 -19.25
C HIS A 754 -39.49 8.38 -19.59
N ALA A 755 -38.36 8.18 -20.27
CA ALA A 755 -37.81 6.87 -20.55
C ALA A 755 -36.29 6.96 -20.77
N ILE A 756 -35.57 5.84 -20.59
CA ILE A 756 -34.12 5.76 -20.84
C ILE A 756 -33.75 4.62 -21.81
N TYR A 757 -32.84 4.90 -22.74
CA TYR A 757 -32.17 3.87 -23.54
C TYR A 757 -30.75 4.28 -23.88
N GLY A 758 -29.78 3.42 -23.57
CA GLY A 758 -28.37 3.70 -23.82
C GLY A 758 -27.90 4.90 -23.01
N ASP A 759 -27.44 5.93 -23.71
CA ASP A 759 -26.98 7.18 -23.14
C ASP A 759 -28.02 8.30 -23.22
N ARG A 760 -29.29 7.99 -23.53
CA ARG A 760 -30.34 8.99 -23.80
C ARG A 760 -31.51 8.85 -22.85
N ILE A 761 -31.83 9.95 -22.18
CA ILE A 761 -33.02 10.12 -21.35
C ILE A 761 -33.97 11.04 -22.09
N ILE A 762 -35.22 10.64 -22.26
CA ILE A 762 -36.25 11.44 -22.91
C ILE A 762 -37.36 11.78 -21.92
N TRP A 763 -38.01 12.93 -22.09
CA TRP A 763 -39.16 13.32 -21.28
C TRP A 763 -40.06 14.32 -21.97
N VAL A 764 -41.27 14.48 -21.42
CA VAL A 764 -42.20 15.55 -21.78
C VAL A 764 -41.96 16.74 -20.89
N ASP A 765 -41.83 17.92 -21.47
CA ASP A 765 -41.53 19.18 -20.79
C ASP A 765 -42.51 20.27 -21.20
N ASP A 766 -43.10 20.97 -20.22
CA ASP A 766 -44.10 22.01 -20.43
C ASP A 766 -43.54 23.44 -20.33
N ARG A 767 -42.21 23.62 -20.26
CA ARG A 767 -41.56 24.95 -20.13
C ARG A 767 -41.96 25.96 -21.19
N ASN A 768 -42.41 25.49 -22.36
CA ASN A 768 -42.87 26.31 -23.48
C ASN A 768 -44.40 26.50 -23.53
N ARG A 769 -45.12 26.20 -22.43
CA ARG A 769 -46.60 26.23 -22.28
C ARG A 769 -47.35 25.11 -23.00
N ASN A 770 -46.66 24.23 -23.72
CA ASN A 770 -47.15 23.01 -24.33
C ASN A 770 -46.18 21.87 -23.97
N GLY A 771 -46.69 20.64 -23.84
CA GLY A 771 -45.84 19.46 -23.58
C GLY A 771 -45.05 19.06 -24.82
N ASP A 772 -43.76 19.42 -24.84
CA ASP A 772 -42.79 19.09 -25.88
C ASP A 772 -41.88 17.95 -25.42
N ILE A 773 -41.36 17.15 -26.34
CA ILE A 773 -40.41 16.07 -26.02
C ILE A 773 -39.00 16.63 -26.04
N TYR A 774 -38.26 16.36 -24.97
CA TYR A 774 -36.84 16.66 -24.85
C TYR A 774 -36.04 15.38 -24.69
N MET A 775 -34.78 15.45 -25.08
CA MET A 775 -33.80 14.40 -24.93
C MET A 775 -32.55 14.96 -24.27
N TYR A 776 -32.01 14.27 -23.26
CA TYR A 776 -30.72 14.54 -22.65
C TYR A 776 -29.77 13.39 -22.99
N ASN A 777 -28.62 13.73 -23.57
CA ASN A 777 -27.56 12.78 -23.86
C ASN A 777 -26.54 12.80 -22.72
N LEU A 778 -26.47 11.70 -21.99
CA LEU A 778 -25.53 11.48 -20.87
C LEU A 778 -24.07 11.55 -21.32
N SER A 779 -23.77 11.10 -22.53
CA SER A 779 -22.42 11.14 -23.10
C SER A 779 -21.95 12.56 -23.38
N THR A 780 -22.86 13.47 -23.72
CA THR A 780 -22.53 14.82 -24.21
C THR A 780 -22.97 15.95 -23.29
N ASN A 781 -23.74 15.63 -22.26
CA ASN A 781 -24.43 16.59 -21.39
C ASN A 781 -25.24 17.63 -22.18
N ALA A 782 -25.82 17.19 -23.30
CA ALA A 782 -26.58 18.03 -24.19
C ALA A 782 -28.07 17.67 -24.11
N GLU A 783 -28.87 18.68 -23.77
CA GLU A 783 -30.31 18.67 -23.94
C GLU A 783 -30.65 19.07 -25.39
N THR A 784 -31.62 18.38 -26.00
CA THR A 784 -32.12 18.64 -27.35
C THR A 784 -33.64 18.57 -27.32
N GLN A 785 -34.30 19.63 -27.76
CA GLN A 785 -35.75 19.62 -28.00
C GLN A 785 -36.05 18.79 -29.25
N ILE A 786 -36.86 17.74 -29.12
CA ILE A 786 -37.23 16.82 -30.20
C ILE A 786 -38.44 17.35 -30.98
N THR A 787 -39.44 17.88 -30.27
CA THR A 787 -40.66 18.43 -30.88
C THR A 787 -40.77 19.93 -30.59
N SER A 788 -41.21 20.70 -31.58
CA SER A 788 -41.37 22.17 -31.48
C SER A 788 -42.77 22.64 -31.93
N ASN A 789 -43.66 21.69 -32.17
CA ASN A 789 -44.99 21.97 -32.69
C ASN A 789 -45.96 22.32 -31.54
N LYS A 790 -47.07 23.00 -31.83
CA LYS A 790 -47.96 23.56 -30.79
C LYS A 790 -48.98 22.57 -30.19
N SER A 791 -48.96 21.29 -30.57
CA SER A 791 -49.87 20.29 -29.99
C SER A 791 -49.39 19.82 -28.62
N LEU A 792 -50.19 18.98 -27.95
CA LEU A 792 -49.75 18.24 -26.77
C LEU A 792 -49.09 16.93 -27.22
N GLN A 793 -47.83 16.71 -26.82
CA GLN A 793 -47.14 15.44 -26.96
C GLN A 793 -47.01 14.73 -25.61
N SER A 794 -47.17 13.41 -25.60
CA SER A 794 -47.16 12.60 -24.37
C SER A 794 -46.65 11.18 -24.60
N SER A 795 -46.39 10.48 -23.48
CA SER A 795 -46.00 9.05 -23.45
C SER A 795 -44.86 8.71 -24.43
N PRO A 796 -43.69 9.35 -24.30
CA PRO A 796 -42.60 9.10 -25.21
C PRO A 796 -41.87 7.81 -24.82
N ALA A 797 -41.45 7.02 -25.81
CA ALA A 797 -40.64 5.81 -25.63
C ALA A 797 -39.45 5.82 -26.59
N ILE A 798 -38.36 5.14 -26.23
CA ILE A 798 -37.10 5.19 -26.99
C ILE A 798 -36.48 3.79 -27.17
N TYR A 799 -36.01 3.51 -28.39
CA TYR A 799 -35.18 2.34 -28.67
C TYR A 799 -34.19 2.64 -29.79
N GLY A 800 -32.91 2.43 -29.54
CA GLY A 800 -31.86 2.72 -30.51
C GLY A 800 -31.83 4.21 -30.82
N ASP A 801 -31.92 4.58 -32.09
CA ASP A 801 -31.97 5.95 -32.61
C ASP A 801 -33.39 6.51 -32.76
N ARG A 802 -34.42 5.79 -32.31
CA ARG A 802 -35.83 6.13 -32.52
C ARG A 802 -36.53 6.52 -31.24
N ILE A 803 -37.21 7.65 -31.28
CA ILE A 803 -38.11 8.14 -30.23
C ILE A 803 -39.53 8.11 -30.80
N VAL A 804 -40.47 7.50 -30.10
CA VAL A 804 -41.90 7.47 -30.48
C VAL A 804 -42.74 8.15 -29.42
N TRP A 805 -43.87 8.74 -29.80
CA TRP A 805 -44.76 9.43 -28.86
C TRP A 805 -46.19 9.52 -29.37
N THR A 806 -47.09 9.89 -28.45
CA THR A 806 -48.48 10.27 -28.73
C THR A 806 -48.56 11.75 -29.04
N ASP A 807 -49.21 12.15 -30.13
CA ASP A 807 -49.32 13.54 -30.55
C ASP A 807 -50.76 13.91 -30.95
N SER A 808 -51.28 14.98 -30.35
CA SER A 808 -52.65 15.49 -30.58
C SER A 808 -52.76 16.53 -31.71
N ARG A 809 -51.73 16.68 -32.56
CA ARG A 809 -51.72 17.73 -33.61
C ARG A 809 -52.82 17.60 -34.65
N ASN A 810 -53.48 16.44 -34.73
CA ASN A 810 -54.57 16.18 -35.65
C ASN A 810 -55.97 16.31 -35.01
N ASP A 811 -56.06 16.85 -33.78
CA ASP A 811 -57.31 17.20 -33.12
C ASP A 811 -58.19 18.07 -34.03
N TYR A 812 -59.50 17.80 -34.03
CA TYR A 812 -60.46 18.44 -34.93
C TYR A 812 -61.75 18.80 -34.21
N THR A 813 -62.58 19.65 -34.82
CA THR A 813 -63.88 20.02 -34.24
C THR A 813 -65.04 19.46 -35.04
N VAL A 814 -66.03 18.88 -34.37
CA VAL A 814 -67.31 18.49 -34.98
C VAL A 814 -68.41 19.26 -34.28
N ASN A 815 -69.23 20.00 -35.03
CA ASN A 815 -70.32 20.84 -34.48
C ASN A 815 -69.87 21.82 -33.37
N GLY A 816 -68.63 22.32 -33.44
CA GLY A 816 -68.08 23.24 -32.44
C GLY A 816 -67.59 22.57 -31.15
N LEU A 817 -67.66 21.24 -31.04
CA LEU A 817 -67.08 20.47 -29.94
C LEU A 817 -65.67 19.97 -30.34
N PRO A 818 -64.67 20.07 -29.45
CA PRO A 818 -63.35 19.51 -29.68
C PRO A 818 -63.41 17.97 -29.66
N HIS A 819 -62.78 17.34 -30.65
CA HIS A 819 -62.55 15.90 -30.73
C HIS A 819 -61.05 15.65 -30.73
N THR A 820 -60.62 14.75 -29.85
CA THR A 820 -59.24 14.31 -29.80
C THR A 820 -58.96 13.36 -30.95
N ASN A 821 -57.80 13.51 -31.57
CA ASN A 821 -57.24 12.60 -32.55
C ASN A 821 -55.74 12.51 -32.31
N SER A 822 -55.40 11.69 -31.32
CA SER A 822 -54.01 11.39 -30.99
C SER A 822 -53.48 10.33 -31.94
N ASP A 823 -52.36 10.60 -32.60
CA ASP A 823 -51.66 9.65 -33.48
C ASP A 823 -50.27 9.34 -32.91
N ILE A 824 -49.67 8.22 -33.32
CA ILE A 824 -48.28 7.89 -32.98
C ILE A 824 -47.35 8.53 -33.99
N TYR A 825 -46.37 9.27 -33.48
CA TYR A 825 -45.27 9.84 -34.26
C TYR A 825 -43.94 9.23 -33.84
N MET A 826 -42.95 9.35 -34.72
CA MET A 826 -41.59 8.89 -34.49
C MET A 826 -40.58 9.93 -34.98
N CYS A 827 -39.47 10.08 -34.27
CA CYS A 827 -38.28 10.79 -34.72
C CYS A 827 -37.10 9.82 -34.76
N THR A 828 -36.36 9.84 -35.88
CA THR A 828 -35.03 9.22 -35.97
C THR A 828 -33.96 10.28 -35.70
N VAL A 829 -33.06 9.97 -34.76
CA VAL A 829 -31.97 10.85 -34.30
C VAL A 829 -30.66 10.41 -34.98
N SER A 830 -30.13 11.20 -35.90
CA SER A 830 -28.91 10.87 -36.68
C SER A 830 -27.87 12.00 -36.68
N GLY A 831 -26.58 11.73 -36.95
CA GLY A 831 -25.50 12.72 -36.82
C GLY A 831 -25.22 13.60 -38.06
N ILE A 832 -24.95 14.90 -37.80
CA ILE A 832 -24.46 16.01 -38.66
C ILE A 832 -25.52 16.89 -39.36
N GLU A 833 -26.09 17.85 -38.61
CA GLU A 833 -26.73 19.07 -39.16
C GLU A 833 -25.67 20.15 -39.53
N PRO A 834 -25.95 21.07 -40.48
CA PRO A 834 -25.00 22.09 -40.93
C PRO A 834 -24.69 23.14 -39.85
N SER A 835 -23.42 23.55 -39.80
CA SER A 835 -22.83 24.49 -38.85
C SER A 835 -23.60 25.82 -38.73
N LEU A 836 -23.81 26.31 -37.50
CA LEU A 836 -24.06 27.74 -37.27
C LEU A 836 -22.87 28.58 -37.81
N LYS A 837 -23.07 29.87 -38.02
CA LYS A 837 -21.99 30.75 -38.49
C LYS A 837 -21.10 31.18 -37.31
N ILE A 838 -19.82 31.41 -37.60
CA ILE A 838 -18.90 32.15 -36.72
C ILE A 838 -19.58 33.50 -36.39
N PRO A 839 -19.62 33.94 -35.13
CA PRO A 839 -20.27 35.19 -34.75
C PRO A 839 -19.57 36.36 -35.42
N VAL A 840 -20.30 37.44 -35.68
CA VAL A 840 -19.70 38.67 -36.23
C VAL A 840 -19.67 39.70 -35.12
N ALA A 841 -18.45 40.09 -34.72
CA ALA A 841 -18.23 41.05 -33.65
C ALA A 841 -18.70 42.44 -34.07
N ASP A 842 -19.56 43.06 -33.28
CA ASP A 842 -19.97 44.46 -33.46
C ASP A 842 -20.25 45.12 -32.11
N PHE A 843 -20.01 46.43 -32.00
CA PHE A 843 -20.22 47.18 -30.76
C PHE A 843 -20.28 48.69 -30.95
N PHE A 844 -20.74 49.40 -29.91
CA PHE A 844 -20.67 50.85 -29.84
C PHE A 844 -20.43 51.35 -28.41
N ALA A 845 -20.00 52.61 -28.26
CA ALA A 845 -19.80 53.29 -26.98
C ALA A 845 -20.80 54.44 -26.80
N ASN A 846 -21.15 54.75 -25.55
CA ASN A 846 -22.03 55.89 -25.23
C ASN A 846 -21.35 57.26 -25.43
N VAL A 847 -20.02 57.34 -25.25
CA VAL A 847 -19.19 58.54 -25.49
C VAL A 847 -17.83 58.12 -26.06
N THR A 848 -17.25 58.94 -26.94
CA THR A 848 -15.96 58.66 -27.60
C THR A 848 -14.87 59.71 -27.30
N SER A 849 -15.20 60.78 -26.56
CA SER A 849 -14.19 61.74 -26.08
C SER A 849 -14.61 62.50 -24.81
N GLY A 850 -13.62 63.02 -24.08
CA GLY A 850 -13.82 63.85 -22.88
C GLY A 850 -12.55 63.96 -22.03
N ASP A 851 -12.60 64.75 -20.96
CA ASP A 851 -11.47 64.97 -20.06
C ASP A 851 -11.26 63.81 -19.07
N VAL A 852 -10.03 63.61 -18.60
CA VAL A 852 -9.75 62.66 -17.52
C VAL A 852 -10.47 63.01 -16.20
N PRO A 853 -11.04 62.03 -15.47
CA PRO A 853 -11.26 60.64 -15.86
C PRO A 853 -12.54 60.46 -16.72
N LEU A 854 -12.41 59.79 -17.87
CA LEU A 854 -13.53 59.54 -18.78
C LEU A 854 -14.09 58.13 -18.56
N LYS A 855 -15.33 58.03 -18.06
CA LYS A 855 -16.07 56.77 -17.92
C LYS A 855 -16.92 56.49 -19.16
N VAL A 856 -16.69 55.33 -19.79
CA VAL A 856 -17.33 54.91 -21.05
C VAL A 856 -18.06 53.58 -20.83
N LEU A 857 -19.28 53.48 -21.34
CA LEU A 857 -20.06 52.24 -21.46
C LEU A 857 -19.99 51.76 -22.91
N PHE A 858 -19.52 50.53 -23.09
CA PHE A 858 -19.50 49.80 -24.35
C PHE A 858 -20.61 48.76 -24.37
N THR A 859 -21.36 48.71 -25.47
CA THR A 859 -22.51 47.84 -25.67
C THR A 859 -22.27 46.92 -26.86
N ASP A 860 -22.47 45.62 -26.68
CA ASP A 860 -22.39 44.62 -27.74
C ASP A 860 -23.55 44.76 -28.75
N ASN A 861 -23.23 44.54 -30.02
CA ASN A 861 -24.19 44.49 -31.13
C ASN A 861 -23.92 43.28 -32.07
N SER A 862 -23.21 42.27 -31.56
CA SER A 862 -22.73 41.14 -32.36
C SER A 862 -23.86 40.18 -32.78
N THR A 863 -23.68 39.50 -33.92
CA THR A 863 -24.66 38.55 -34.48
C THR A 863 -24.25 37.08 -34.34
N ASP A 864 -25.17 36.18 -34.70
CA ASP A 864 -24.98 34.72 -34.77
C ASP A 864 -24.66 34.06 -33.40
N ALA A 865 -25.45 34.45 -32.38
CA ALA A 865 -25.48 33.85 -31.05
C ALA A 865 -24.10 33.77 -30.34
N PRO A 866 -23.45 34.92 -30.11
CA PRO A 866 -22.24 34.96 -29.27
C PRO A 866 -22.55 34.47 -27.85
N MET A 867 -21.65 33.67 -27.30
CA MET A 867 -21.72 33.13 -25.94
C MET A 867 -20.71 33.76 -24.98
N PHE A 868 -19.64 34.34 -25.53
CA PHE A 868 -18.54 34.94 -24.77
C PHE A 868 -18.09 36.26 -25.39
N TRP A 869 -17.70 37.20 -24.54
CA TRP A 869 -17.25 38.55 -24.90
C TRP A 869 -15.90 38.84 -24.23
N TYR A 870 -14.95 39.38 -25.00
CA TYR A 870 -13.66 39.84 -24.52
C TYR A 870 -13.41 41.27 -25.03
N TRP A 871 -13.29 42.20 -24.10
CA TRP A 871 -13.02 43.60 -24.38
C TRP A 871 -11.55 43.93 -24.09
N ASP A 872 -10.89 44.59 -25.03
CA ASP A 872 -9.63 45.29 -24.81
C ASP A 872 -9.88 46.80 -25.02
N PHE A 873 -9.62 47.61 -24.00
CA PHE A 873 -9.86 49.05 -24.06
C PHE A 873 -8.67 49.84 -24.60
N GLY A 874 -7.54 49.20 -24.91
CA GLY A 874 -6.36 49.82 -25.51
C GLY A 874 -5.42 50.53 -24.53
N ASP A 875 -5.74 50.53 -23.23
CA ASP A 875 -4.90 51.12 -22.16
C ASP A 875 -4.20 50.05 -21.29
N GLY A 876 -4.26 48.80 -21.72
CA GLY A 876 -3.75 47.63 -20.99
C GLY A 876 -4.77 46.99 -20.05
N ILE A 877 -5.96 47.58 -19.89
CA ILE A 877 -7.06 47.00 -19.11
C ILE A 877 -8.03 46.27 -20.06
N LYS A 878 -8.49 45.10 -19.62
CA LYS A 878 -9.35 44.18 -20.38
C LYS A 878 -10.54 43.73 -19.52
N SER A 879 -11.63 43.35 -20.17
CA SER A 879 -12.80 42.76 -19.50
C SER A 879 -13.20 41.46 -20.18
N LYS A 880 -13.23 40.35 -19.43
CA LYS A 880 -13.72 39.04 -19.89
C LYS A 880 -15.20 38.86 -19.48
N HIS A 881 -15.99 38.14 -20.27
CA HIS A 881 -17.35 37.64 -19.97
C HIS A 881 -18.48 38.67 -19.81
N ALA A 882 -18.23 39.94 -20.12
CA ALA A 882 -19.23 40.99 -20.01
C ALA A 882 -19.88 41.27 -21.38
N LEU A 883 -21.18 40.95 -21.54
CA LEU A 883 -21.96 41.33 -22.73
C LEU A 883 -21.80 42.84 -23.01
N ASN A 884 -21.98 43.67 -21.98
CA ASN A 884 -21.70 45.10 -22.03
C ASN A 884 -20.66 45.44 -20.97
N ALA A 885 -19.70 46.32 -21.27
CA ALA A 885 -18.60 46.63 -20.38
C ALA A 885 -18.50 48.14 -20.07
N THR A 886 -18.21 48.48 -18.83
CA THR A 886 -17.96 49.87 -18.42
C THR A 886 -16.49 50.04 -18.03
N HIS A 887 -15.80 51.01 -18.62
CA HIS A 887 -14.39 51.28 -18.36
C HIS A 887 -14.15 52.76 -18.04
N THR A 888 -13.13 53.07 -17.23
CA THR A 888 -12.76 54.46 -16.90
C THR A 888 -11.32 54.73 -17.28
N PHE A 889 -11.13 55.61 -18.26
CA PHE A 889 -9.82 56.06 -18.71
C PHE A 889 -9.31 57.17 -17.80
N THR A 890 -8.13 56.97 -17.20
CA THR A 890 -7.57 57.88 -16.18
C THR A 890 -6.39 58.71 -16.67
N LYS A 891 -5.96 58.50 -17.93
CA LYS A 891 -4.85 59.23 -18.55
C LYS A 891 -5.30 59.81 -19.89
N PRO A 892 -4.82 61.01 -20.27
CA PRO A 892 -5.05 61.53 -21.62
C PRO A 892 -4.39 60.62 -22.65
N GLY A 893 -5.02 60.44 -23.80
CA GLY A 893 -4.56 59.52 -24.83
C GLY A 893 -5.60 59.20 -25.88
N LYS A 894 -5.19 58.42 -26.89
CA LYS A 894 -6.09 57.83 -27.89
C LYS A 894 -6.00 56.32 -27.77
N TYR A 895 -7.15 55.66 -27.68
CA TYR A 895 -7.23 54.24 -27.36
C TYR A 895 -7.94 53.46 -28.45
N ASP A 896 -7.32 52.39 -28.92
CA ASP A 896 -7.91 51.40 -29.83
C ASP A 896 -8.76 50.45 -28.98
N VAL A 897 -10.05 50.33 -29.28
CA VAL A 897 -10.94 49.42 -28.53
C VAL A 897 -11.28 48.23 -29.40
N SER A 898 -11.22 47.03 -28.84
CA SER A 898 -11.63 45.81 -29.53
C SER A 898 -12.60 44.96 -28.72
N LEU A 899 -13.53 44.34 -29.43
CA LEU A 899 -14.40 43.29 -28.91
C LEU A 899 -14.14 42.00 -29.71
N THR A 900 -13.80 40.93 -29.01
CA THR A 900 -13.83 39.56 -29.54
C THR A 900 -15.08 38.87 -29.01
N VAL A 901 -15.93 38.38 -29.89
CA VAL A 901 -17.06 37.52 -29.53
C VAL A 901 -16.84 36.10 -30.04
N THR A 902 -17.31 35.13 -29.26
CA THR A 902 -17.08 33.71 -29.52
C THR A 902 -18.37 32.92 -29.30
N ASN A 903 -18.64 31.99 -30.20
CA ASN A 903 -19.57 30.88 -30.01
C ASN A 903 -18.82 29.56 -30.26
N GLU A 904 -19.52 28.43 -30.20
CA GLU A 904 -18.92 27.10 -30.38
C GLU A 904 -18.28 26.89 -31.77
N ASN A 905 -18.57 27.73 -32.77
CA ASN A 905 -18.06 27.60 -34.13
C ASN A 905 -16.83 28.46 -34.43
N GLY A 906 -16.44 29.33 -33.50
CA GLY A 906 -15.25 30.16 -33.61
C GLY A 906 -15.46 31.56 -33.04
N SER A 907 -14.46 32.40 -33.29
CA SER A 907 -14.44 33.77 -32.81
C SER A 907 -14.28 34.77 -33.95
N ASN A 908 -14.80 35.96 -33.72
CA ASN A 908 -14.52 37.12 -34.56
C ASN A 908 -14.14 38.29 -33.67
N THR A 909 -13.24 39.12 -34.16
CA THR A 909 -12.78 40.32 -33.44
C THR A 909 -13.06 41.55 -34.29
N ARG A 910 -13.65 42.57 -33.67
CA ARG A 910 -13.77 43.91 -34.23
C ARG A 910 -12.89 44.85 -33.45
N ILE A 911 -12.03 45.59 -34.15
CA ILE A 911 -11.16 46.63 -33.59
C ILE A 911 -11.59 47.97 -34.18
N ILE A 912 -11.79 48.98 -33.34
CA ILE A 912 -11.97 50.36 -33.77
C ILE A 912 -10.75 51.17 -33.30
N PRO A 913 -9.82 51.54 -34.22
CA PRO A 913 -8.65 52.32 -33.87
C PRO A 913 -9.01 53.74 -33.40
N GLN A 914 -8.30 54.25 -32.39
CA GLN A 914 -8.46 55.57 -31.78
C GLN A 914 -9.92 55.88 -31.40
N TYR A 915 -10.67 54.86 -30.98
CA TYR A 915 -12.09 54.96 -30.74
C TYR A 915 -12.44 55.89 -29.58
N ILE A 916 -11.61 55.90 -28.54
CA ILE A 916 -11.75 56.82 -27.41
C ILE A 916 -10.59 57.82 -27.39
N THR A 917 -10.91 59.11 -27.33
CA THR A 917 -9.93 60.20 -27.16
C THR A 917 -10.13 60.90 -25.83
N VAL A 918 -9.13 60.83 -24.95
CA VAL A 918 -9.18 61.44 -23.62
C VAL A 918 -8.22 62.62 -23.57
N THR A 919 -8.71 63.78 -23.12
CA THR A 919 -7.96 65.05 -23.04
C THR A 919 -7.50 65.42 -21.64
#